data_AF-A0AAU3QIW7-F1
#
_entry.id   AF-A0AAU3QIW7-F1
#
_cell.length_a   1.000
_cell.length_b   1.000
_cell.length_c   1.000
_cell.angle_alpha   90.00
_cell.angle_beta   90.00
_cell.angle_gamma   90.00
#
_symmetry.space_group_name_H-M   'P 1'
#
loop_
_entity.id
_entity.type
_entity.pdbx_description
1 polymer ?
#
loop_
_entity_poly.entity_id
_entity_poly.type
_entity_poly.pdbx_seq_one_letter_code
_entity_poly.pdbx_strand_id
1 'polypeptide(L)'
;MSACVPTRHNRTSRSSRPPRASGVKRPHSPPPPRGGRFRIAGADLSASITVFLLAVPMSLGLAVAMDAPLEAGLISAAIGGIVAGLLGGTPLQVSGPSAGLTVVTAELIQIYGWRTTCAITIGAGLLQILLGSLRAARSALAVSPAIVHGTLAGIGVAIALAQLHIVLGGSPQSSAVANALALPDQLGRVSPAAPLIGTLTITVLILWPRIPGRVGRSVRRIPAALAAVVTATAVAAIVAPGIARVDLPSWRSHALPEMPHGPVLALATAVFTVMLVASLESLLAAVAVDKLSADRAAGQTAARPGASSAPPPTSATPALALPSGTSAPAPSLALPARRSDLDRELRAQGIANTLSGLVGGLAVSGGAVRSSANVRAGATGRASTVLHGVWVLLATGLLVTVLEWIPLAALAALVMMVGIQMVSFAHIRNVHKHREFLVYGATITGVVLFGVLKGVAIGIAVAVTVALHRLARTRITVTDQGGRHLVVVRGQLTFLAVPRLSRTLGQLPQGGDAVVELDGFFMDHAAYEAIQGWSTAQTAHGGRVVFTGRSGGRIAEPASAAHSCCRPWTPWRNHHCHDEPGRAPETSHDLAPGPGLGKRSTGTGRTRRAANTGSTAHISPTDRDANCDANRPADHPADRPASHDASHDMTIDSPGNAPTPAPAPEAPRLAGGNRLISGLSSFQRNTAPLVRDELARLAVEGQRPSQLFITCADSRLVTSMITASGPGDLFTVRNIGNLVPLPDAESGDHSVGAAIEYAVDVLKVESITVCGHSGCGAMQALLGGEPDRDSPPTSLWRWLRHGLPSLERMASRHHAWARISGRLPTDALEQLCLTNVVQQLDHLRAHESVARRLAEGTIRLHGMYFHVGEAQAYLLTEGASSGLELDEVFDRVDPGDAPGSGELERTGV
;
A
#
# COMPACT_ATOMS: atom_id res chain seq x y z
N MET A 1 -3.00 36.37 -67.42
CA MET A 1 -2.94 35.04 -68.07
C MET A 1 -1.60 34.41 -67.73
N SER A 2 -1.40 33.08 -67.73
CA SER A 2 -2.24 31.94 -67.33
C SER A 2 -1.35 30.69 -67.36
N ALA A 3 -1.64 29.67 -66.55
CA ALA A 3 -1.12 28.29 -66.66
C ALA A 3 0.41 28.07 -66.82
N CYS A 4 1.05 27.62 -65.75
CA CYS A 4 1.90 26.42 -65.79
C CYS A 4 1.29 25.38 -64.84
N VAL A 5 1.36 24.09 -65.20
CA VAL A 5 0.50 23.02 -64.67
C VAL A 5 1.27 21.70 -64.57
N PRO A 6 1.02 20.90 -63.52
CA PRO A 6 0.75 19.47 -63.76
C PRO A 6 -0.64 19.02 -63.25
N THR A 7 -1.39 18.32 -64.11
CA THR A 7 -2.68 17.63 -63.81
C THR A 7 -2.44 16.11 -63.67
N ARG A 8 -3.16 15.35 -62.83
CA ARG A 8 -4.57 14.87 -62.97
C ARG A 8 -4.84 14.24 -64.35
N HIS A 9 -5.52 13.09 -64.52
CA HIS A 9 -6.51 12.37 -63.68
C HIS A 9 -6.21 10.84 -63.70
N ASN A 10 -7.05 9.82 -63.42
CA ASN A 10 -8.51 9.67 -63.31
C ASN A 10 -8.95 8.49 -62.37
N ARG A 11 -10.19 8.01 -62.53
CA ARG A 11 -10.93 6.96 -61.79
C ARG A 11 -10.86 5.54 -62.40
N THR A 12 -11.16 4.51 -61.58
CA THR A 12 -12.34 3.63 -61.79
C THR A 12 -12.87 3.00 -60.48
N SER A 13 -14.12 2.51 -60.52
CA SER A 13 -14.95 1.90 -59.45
C SER A 13 -14.58 0.42 -59.11
N ARG A 14 -15.23 -0.38 -58.23
CA ARG A 14 -16.61 -0.40 -57.66
C ARG A 14 -16.73 -1.44 -56.51
N SER A 15 -17.70 -1.29 -55.58
CA SER A 15 -18.14 -2.31 -54.57
C SER A 15 -17.09 -2.83 -53.56
N SER A 16 -17.42 -3.43 -52.40
CA SER A 16 -18.69 -3.57 -51.64
C SER A 16 -18.38 -3.68 -50.13
N ARG A 17 -19.28 -3.24 -49.23
CA ARG A 17 -19.16 -3.46 -47.77
C ARG A 17 -20.48 -4.02 -47.20
N PRO A 18 -20.47 -5.07 -46.38
CA PRO A 18 -21.67 -5.58 -45.71
C PRO A 18 -22.12 -4.65 -44.57
N PRO A 19 -23.41 -4.67 -44.18
CA PRO A 19 -23.95 -3.79 -43.15
C PRO A 19 -23.56 -4.21 -41.73
N ARG A 20 -23.28 -3.24 -40.85
CA ARG A 20 -23.27 -3.46 -39.40
C ARG A 20 -24.69 -3.41 -38.88
N ALA A 21 -25.27 -4.58 -38.58
CA ALA A 21 -26.56 -4.71 -37.92
C ALA A 21 -26.45 -4.55 -36.39
N SER A 22 -27.57 -4.22 -35.75
CA SER A 22 -27.76 -3.98 -34.31
C SER A 22 -26.97 -2.79 -33.72
N GLY A 23 -27.67 -1.94 -32.95
CA GLY A 23 -27.09 -0.73 -32.38
C GLY A 23 -27.14 -0.73 -30.86
N VAL A 24 -25.97 -0.74 -30.22
CA VAL A 24 -25.83 -0.34 -28.81
C VAL A 24 -25.15 1.02 -28.76
N LYS A 25 -25.92 2.09 -28.52
CA LYS A 25 -25.34 3.40 -28.19
C LYS A 25 -24.62 3.27 -26.85
N ARG A 26 -23.29 3.24 -26.87
CA ARG A 26 -22.50 3.50 -25.64
C ARG A 26 -22.97 4.85 -25.07
N PRO A 27 -23.34 4.95 -23.78
CA PRO A 27 -23.73 6.22 -23.21
C PRO A 27 -22.54 7.18 -23.34
N HIS A 28 -22.76 8.33 -23.98
CA HIS A 28 -21.72 9.33 -24.11
C HIS A 28 -21.35 9.82 -22.71
N SER A 29 -20.07 9.70 -22.33
CA SER A 29 -19.54 10.37 -21.16
C SER A 29 -19.93 11.86 -21.21
N PRO A 30 -20.54 12.43 -20.16
CA PRO A 30 -20.93 13.84 -20.19
C PRO A 30 -19.67 14.68 -20.44
N PRO A 31 -19.77 15.75 -21.27
CA PRO A 31 -18.61 16.59 -21.55
C PRO A 31 -18.07 17.17 -20.24
N PRO A 32 -16.73 17.26 -20.06
CA PRO A 32 -16.15 17.77 -18.83
C PRO A 32 -16.69 19.18 -18.55
N PRO A 33 -17.16 19.46 -17.32
CA PRO A 33 -17.91 20.70 -17.04
C PRO A 33 -17.05 21.93 -17.32
N ARG A 34 -17.42 22.67 -18.36
CA ARG A 34 -16.74 23.91 -18.78
C ARG A 34 -16.90 24.96 -17.68
N GLY A 35 -15.77 25.50 -17.21
CA GLY A 35 -15.69 26.78 -16.52
C GLY A 35 -16.67 26.97 -15.35
N GLY A 36 -16.60 26.14 -14.32
CA GLY A 36 -17.29 26.42 -13.06
C GLY A 36 -16.85 27.79 -12.52
N ARG A 37 -17.79 28.76 -12.46
CA ARG A 37 -17.51 30.14 -12.00
C ARG A 37 -16.88 30.09 -10.60
N PHE A 38 -15.89 30.96 -10.36
CA PHE A 38 -15.18 31.09 -9.08
C PHE A 38 -16.14 31.61 -7.99
N ARG A 39 -16.86 30.70 -7.35
CA ARG A 39 -17.77 31.00 -6.22
C ARG A 39 -16.96 31.00 -4.93
N ILE A 40 -16.83 32.17 -4.32
CA ILE A 40 -16.28 32.30 -2.96
C ILE A 40 -17.37 31.85 -1.98
N ALA A 41 -17.15 30.75 -1.28
CA ALA A 41 -17.99 30.37 -0.14
C ALA A 41 -17.56 31.18 1.10
N GLY A 42 -18.50 31.47 2.01
CA GLY A 42 -18.16 32.13 3.29
C GLY A 42 -17.11 31.36 4.11
N ALA A 43 -17.11 30.02 4.00
CA ALA A 43 -16.11 29.15 4.62
C ALA A 43 -14.72 29.26 3.96
N ASP A 44 -14.64 29.55 2.66
CA ASP A 44 -13.38 29.84 1.98
C ASP A 44 -12.85 31.22 2.37
N LEU A 45 -13.72 32.20 2.57
CA LEU A 45 -13.33 33.53 3.08
C LEU A 45 -12.77 33.43 4.51
N SER A 46 -13.48 32.78 5.44
CA SER A 46 -12.99 32.61 6.83
C SER A 46 -11.70 31.80 6.92
N ALA A 47 -11.55 30.77 6.08
CA ALA A 47 -10.31 30.01 6.00
C ALA A 47 -9.17 30.85 5.41
N SER A 48 -9.40 31.67 4.37
CA SER A 48 -8.38 32.52 3.77
C SER A 48 -7.78 33.51 4.76
N ILE A 49 -8.62 34.11 5.61
CA ILE A 49 -8.21 35.03 6.69
C ILE A 49 -7.41 34.27 7.76
N THR A 50 -7.87 33.09 8.16
CA THR A 50 -7.17 32.24 9.15
C THR A 50 -5.77 31.84 8.67
N VAL A 51 -5.64 31.50 7.39
CA VAL A 51 -4.36 31.16 6.74
C VAL A 51 -3.47 32.40 6.59
N PHE A 52 -4.02 33.53 6.15
CA PHE A 52 -3.32 34.81 6.03
C PHE A 52 -2.68 35.27 7.35
N LEU A 53 -3.45 35.27 8.44
CA LEU A 53 -2.97 35.66 9.78
C LEU A 53 -1.89 34.72 10.33
N LEU A 54 -1.86 33.46 9.90
CA LEU A 54 -0.78 32.51 10.19
C LEU A 54 0.44 32.73 9.27
N ALA A 55 0.21 33.11 8.02
CA ALA A 55 1.23 33.14 6.98
C ALA A 55 2.13 34.38 7.02
N VAL A 56 1.62 35.57 7.34
CA VAL A 56 2.44 36.81 7.32
C VAL A 56 3.62 36.72 8.30
N PRO A 57 3.45 36.40 9.60
CA PRO A 57 4.59 36.31 10.52
C PRO A 57 5.51 35.12 10.19
N MET A 58 4.95 34.01 9.70
CA MET A 58 5.73 32.85 9.25
C MET A 58 6.62 33.21 8.05
N SER A 59 6.13 34.02 7.11
CA SER A 59 6.85 34.36 5.88
C SER A 59 7.98 35.36 6.13
N LEU A 60 7.76 36.34 7.01
CA LEU A 60 8.81 37.25 7.47
C LEU A 60 9.90 36.49 8.23
N GLY A 61 9.52 35.64 9.20
CA GLY A 61 10.49 34.85 9.94
C GLY A 61 11.29 33.89 9.05
N LEU A 62 10.65 33.27 8.06
CA LEU A 62 11.36 32.41 7.09
C LEU A 62 12.35 33.20 6.22
N ALA A 63 12.10 34.49 5.94
CA ALA A 63 13.08 35.34 5.26
C ALA A 63 14.28 35.68 6.16
N VAL A 64 14.04 36.05 7.43
CA VAL A 64 15.13 36.22 8.44
C VAL A 64 15.98 34.97 8.55
N ALA A 65 15.35 33.80 8.62
CA ALA A 65 16.04 32.51 8.74
C ALA A 65 16.78 32.07 7.47
N MET A 66 16.55 32.75 6.33
CA MET A 66 17.27 32.54 5.08
C MET A 66 18.34 33.61 4.82
N ASP A 67 18.49 34.62 5.69
CA ASP A 67 19.31 35.82 5.43
C ASP A 67 18.88 36.53 4.13
N ALA A 68 17.57 36.58 3.89
CA ALA A 68 16.95 37.10 2.68
C ALA A 68 16.12 38.37 2.95
N PRO A 69 15.93 39.27 1.96
CA PRO A 69 15.07 40.44 2.09
C PRO A 69 13.67 40.09 2.59
N LEU A 70 13.18 40.83 3.58
CA LEU A 70 11.94 40.53 4.28
C LEU A 70 10.72 40.61 3.35
N GLU A 71 10.73 41.48 2.32
CA GLU A 71 9.71 41.50 1.28
C GLU A 71 9.65 40.19 0.47
N ALA A 72 10.76 39.48 0.27
CA ALA A 72 10.82 38.27 -0.56
C ALA A 72 10.00 37.11 0.03
N GLY A 73 9.85 37.07 1.36
CA GLY A 73 8.93 36.17 2.05
C GLY A 73 7.47 36.51 1.77
N LEU A 74 7.12 37.80 1.73
CA LEU A 74 5.75 38.25 1.43
C LEU A 74 5.39 38.06 -0.06
N ILE A 75 6.31 38.41 -0.96
CA ILE A 75 6.19 38.22 -2.43
C ILE A 75 5.93 36.74 -2.75
N SER A 76 6.76 35.84 -2.23
CA SER A 76 6.61 34.39 -2.43
C SER A 76 5.34 33.81 -1.79
N ALA A 77 4.85 34.37 -0.68
CA ALA A 77 3.58 33.98 -0.09
C ALA A 77 2.37 34.44 -0.92
N ALA A 78 2.40 35.67 -1.47
CA ALA A 78 1.37 36.16 -2.39
C ALA A 78 1.35 35.34 -3.70
N ILE A 79 2.52 35.11 -4.31
CA ILE A 79 2.67 34.30 -5.54
C ILE A 79 2.26 32.84 -5.28
N GLY A 80 2.65 32.26 -4.14
CA GLY A 80 2.24 30.91 -3.75
C GLY A 80 0.73 30.77 -3.55
N GLY A 81 0.08 31.73 -2.89
CA GLY A 81 -1.38 31.75 -2.75
C GLY A 81 -2.12 31.94 -4.08
N ILE A 82 -1.71 32.91 -4.89
CA ILE A 82 -2.39 33.26 -6.14
C ILE A 82 -2.08 32.25 -7.25
N VAL A 83 -0.80 32.09 -7.63
CA VAL A 83 -0.40 31.32 -8.82
C VAL A 83 -0.63 29.82 -8.61
N ALA A 84 -0.09 29.26 -7.52
CA ALA A 84 -0.30 27.83 -7.26
C ALA A 84 -1.74 27.54 -6.82
N GLY A 85 -2.41 28.44 -6.09
CA GLY A 85 -3.83 28.29 -5.75
C GLY A 85 -4.76 28.26 -6.97
N LEU A 86 -4.52 29.10 -7.98
CA LEU A 86 -5.25 29.06 -9.26
C LEU A 86 -4.89 27.82 -10.08
N LEU A 87 -3.60 27.60 -10.33
CA LEU A 87 -3.13 26.63 -11.33
C LEU A 87 -3.04 25.19 -10.81
N GLY A 88 -2.89 24.98 -9.50
CA GLY A 88 -2.52 23.73 -8.82
C GLY A 88 -3.35 22.48 -9.14
N GLY A 89 -2.85 21.33 -8.71
CA GLY A 89 -3.58 20.06 -8.68
C GLY A 89 -4.49 19.96 -7.45
N THR A 90 -4.00 20.41 -6.30
CA THR A 90 -4.59 20.24 -4.96
C THR A 90 -5.44 21.46 -4.55
N PRO A 91 -6.79 21.39 -4.54
CA PRO A 91 -7.64 22.58 -4.36
C PRO A 91 -7.54 23.30 -3.01
N LEU A 92 -7.07 22.62 -1.95
CA LEU A 92 -7.01 23.15 -0.57
C LEU A 92 -5.57 23.35 -0.06
N GLN A 93 -4.57 23.14 -0.91
CA GLN A 93 -3.15 23.32 -0.57
C GLN A 93 -2.76 24.78 -0.62
N VAL A 94 -2.02 25.22 0.40
CA VAL A 94 -1.49 26.58 0.52
C VAL A 94 0.01 26.53 0.26
N SER A 95 0.45 27.24 -0.77
CA SER A 95 1.87 27.43 -1.08
C SER A 95 2.41 28.79 -0.62
N GLY A 96 3.73 28.87 -0.48
CA GLY A 96 4.50 30.09 -0.20
C GLY A 96 5.94 29.74 0.19
N PRO A 97 6.71 30.63 0.86
CA PRO A 97 8.07 30.32 1.29
C PRO A 97 8.07 29.11 2.21
N SER A 98 9.04 28.20 2.08
CA SER A 98 9.02 26.92 2.79
C SER A 98 10.13 26.77 3.82
N ALA A 99 9.83 26.07 4.92
CA ALA A 99 10.79 25.73 5.96
C ALA A 99 11.81 24.70 5.47
N GLY A 100 11.40 23.70 4.67
CA GLY A 100 12.34 22.74 4.07
C GLY A 100 13.41 23.40 3.19
N LEU A 101 13.09 24.56 2.61
CA LEU A 101 14.00 25.32 1.74
C LEU A 101 14.89 26.31 2.51
N THR A 102 14.65 26.56 3.81
CA THR A 102 15.38 27.59 4.58
C THR A 102 16.89 27.39 4.55
N VAL A 103 17.37 26.21 4.95
CA VAL A 103 18.80 25.92 5.04
C VAL A 103 19.47 25.97 3.66
N VAL A 104 18.80 25.42 2.63
CA VAL A 104 19.29 25.43 1.25
C VAL A 104 19.40 26.86 0.72
N THR A 105 18.39 27.70 0.99
CA THR A 105 18.34 29.07 0.46
C THR A 105 19.36 29.96 1.17
N ALA A 106 19.55 29.80 2.48
CA ALA A 106 20.61 30.47 3.24
C ALA A 106 22.02 30.11 2.70
N GLU A 107 22.28 28.81 2.50
CA GLU A 107 23.55 28.32 1.93
C GLU A 107 23.80 28.92 0.53
N LEU A 108 22.77 28.98 -0.33
CA LEU A 108 22.89 29.56 -1.67
C LEU A 108 23.07 31.09 -1.65
N ILE A 109 22.42 31.82 -0.74
CA ILE A 109 22.60 33.27 -0.59
C ILE A 109 24.03 33.58 -0.14
N GLN A 110 24.57 32.82 0.81
CA GLN A 110 25.93 32.99 1.31
C GLN A 110 27.02 32.60 0.28
N ILE A 111 26.74 31.64 -0.63
CA ILE A 111 27.69 31.23 -1.68
C ILE A 111 27.59 32.09 -2.95
N TYR A 112 26.38 32.43 -3.39
CA TYR A 112 26.14 33.02 -4.72
C TYR A 112 25.49 34.42 -4.69
N GLY A 113 25.06 34.90 -3.52
CA GLY A 113 24.31 36.14 -3.37
C GLY A 113 22.82 36.01 -3.73
N TRP A 114 22.03 36.95 -3.21
CA TRP A 114 20.56 36.97 -3.34
C TRP A 114 20.07 36.93 -4.80
N ARG A 115 20.65 37.75 -5.67
CA ARG A 115 20.23 37.89 -7.09
C ARG A 115 20.43 36.60 -7.88
N THR A 116 21.50 35.87 -7.58
CA THR A 116 21.81 34.57 -8.18
C THR A 116 20.89 33.49 -7.65
N THR A 117 20.56 33.50 -6.34
CA THR A 117 19.57 32.59 -5.74
C THR A 117 18.17 32.76 -6.33
N CYS A 118 17.81 33.98 -6.74
CA CYS A 118 16.59 34.24 -7.53
C CYS A 118 16.64 33.54 -8.89
N ALA A 119 17.76 33.61 -9.62
CA ALA A 119 17.95 32.89 -10.89
C ALA A 119 17.99 31.36 -10.72
N ILE A 120 18.57 30.85 -9.64
CA ILE A 120 18.52 29.42 -9.26
C ILE A 120 17.08 28.97 -9.03
N THR A 121 16.26 29.81 -8.38
CA THR A 121 14.82 29.57 -8.14
C THR A 121 14.03 29.55 -9.46
N ILE A 122 14.38 30.41 -10.43
CA ILE A 122 13.83 30.34 -11.80
C ILE A 122 14.15 29.01 -12.46
N GLY A 123 15.42 28.59 -12.45
CA GLY A 123 15.86 27.32 -13.02
C GLY A 123 15.17 26.11 -12.37
N ALA A 124 15.00 26.14 -11.06
CA ALA A 124 14.27 25.12 -10.32
C ALA A 124 12.78 25.06 -10.74
N GLY A 125 12.13 26.22 -10.90
CA GLY A 125 10.76 26.31 -11.39
C GLY A 125 10.57 25.76 -12.81
N LEU A 126 11.49 26.07 -13.72
CA LEU A 126 11.49 25.52 -15.09
C LEU A 126 11.65 24.00 -15.09
N LEU A 127 12.51 23.45 -14.22
CA LEU A 127 12.70 22.00 -14.08
C LEU A 127 11.46 21.30 -13.47
N GLN A 128 10.75 21.96 -12.54
CA GLN A 128 9.44 21.48 -12.05
C GLN A 128 8.37 21.49 -13.17
N ILE A 129 8.31 22.53 -14.01
CA ILE A 129 7.41 22.58 -15.17
C ILE A 129 7.71 21.41 -16.12
N LEU A 130 8.98 21.13 -16.40
CA LEU A 130 9.40 20.01 -17.25
C LEU A 130 8.97 18.66 -16.66
N LEU A 131 9.34 18.35 -15.41
CA LEU A 131 9.01 17.08 -14.76
C LEU A 131 7.50 16.86 -14.62
N GLY A 132 6.74 17.91 -14.27
CA GLY A 132 5.29 17.86 -14.23
C GLY A 132 4.64 17.73 -15.61
N SER A 133 5.30 18.16 -16.69
CA SER A 133 4.82 17.99 -18.08
C SER A 133 5.10 16.58 -18.60
N LEU A 134 6.25 16.00 -18.22
CA LEU A 134 6.62 14.59 -18.47
C LEU A 134 5.80 13.58 -17.63
N ARG A 135 4.88 14.06 -16.78
CA ARG A 135 4.05 13.26 -15.85
C ARG A 135 4.86 12.42 -14.85
N ALA A 136 6.01 12.96 -14.42
CA ALA A 136 6.94 12.30 -13.52
C ALA A 136 6.63 12.51 -12.02
N ALA A 137 5.60 13.28 -11.64
CA ALA A 137 5.38 13.64 -10.24
C ALA A 137 5.02 12.43 -9.36
N ARG A 138 4.39 11.39 -9.94
CA ARG A 138 4.17 10.10 -9.25
C ARG A 138 5.46 9.34 -8.95
N SER A 139 6.51 9.51 -9.74
CA SER A 139 7.81 8.86 -9.49
C SER A 139 8.50 9.44 -8.25
N ALA A 140 8.23 10.70 -7.88
CA ALA A 140 8.74 11.29 -6.64
C ALA A 140 8.14 10.62 -5.38
N LEU A 141 6.98 9.98 -5.47
CA LEU A 141 6.40 9.17 -4.38
C LEU A 141 7.11 7.82 -4.17
N ALA A 142 8.07 7.44 -5.03
CA ALA A 142 8.92 6.27 -4.82
C ALA A 142 10.05 6.52 -3.78
N VAL A 143 10.28 7.78 -3.40
CA VAL A 143 11.21 8.12 -2.31
C VAL A 143 10.63 7.61 -0.98
N SER A 144 11.37 6.79 -0.25
CA SER A 144 10.90 6.22 1.03
C SER A 144 10.48 7.33 2.01
N PRO A 145 9.32 7.20 2.70
CA PRO A 145 8.89 8.13 3.73
C PRO A 145 9.94 8.37 4.82
N ALA A 146 10.78 7.36 5.12
CA ALA A 146 11.86 7.50 6.10
C ALA A 146 12.93 8.52 5.67
N ILE A 147 13.22 8.61 4.36
CA ILE A 147 14.13 9.63 3.81
C ILE A 147 13.51 11.01 3.99
N VAL A 148 12.26 11.23 3.56
CA VAL A 148 11.70 12.59 3.58
C VAL A 148 11.43 13.09 5.00
N HIS A 149 10.94 12.24 5.91
CA HIS A 149 10.81 12.63 7.32
C HIS A 149 12.19 12.86 7.97
N GLY A 150 13.22 12.09 7.61
CA GLY A 150 14.59 12.34 8.07
C GLY A 150 15.18 13.64 7.52
N THR A 151 14.86 13.98 6.28
CA THR A 151 15.27 15.24 5.64
C THR A 151 14.62 16.44 6.34
N LEU A 152 13.31 16.39 6.54
CA LEU A 152 12.56 17.44 7.24
C LEU A 152 13.00 17.59 8.71
N ALA A 153 13.28 16.49 9.41
CA ALA A 153 13.79 16.54 10.78
C ALA A 153 15.22 17.12 10.85
N GLY A 154 16.11 16.74 9.92
CA GLY A 154 17.46 17.32 9.84
C GLY A 154 17.45 18.81 9.53
N ILE A 155 16.58 19.26 8.62
CA ILE A 155 16.35 20.69 8.35
C ILE A 155 15.77 21.39 9.60
N GLY A 156 14.80 20.77 10.29
CA GLY A 156 14.22 21.32 11.52
C GLY A 156 15.25 21.54 12.64
N VAL A 157 16.20 20.62 12.81
CA VAL A 157 17.34 20.76 13.73
C VAL A 157 18.28 21.89 13.31
N ALA A 158 18.66 21.95 12.02
CA ALA A 158 19.52 23.01 11.50
C ALA A 158 18.91 24.41 11.65
N ILE A 159 17.60 24.56 11.38
CA ILE A 159 16.84 25.78 11.62
C ILE A 159 16.84 26.13 13.11
N ALA A 160 16.57 25.17 14.00
CA ALA A 160 16.51 25.44 15.44
C ALA A 160 17.85 25.95 15.98
N LEU A 161 18.97 25.36 15.55
CA LEU A 161 20.32 25.79 15.93
C LEU A 161 20.66 27.20 15.42
N ALA A 162 20.30 27.53 14.18
CA ALA A 162 20.50 28.86 13.61
C ALA A 162 19.65 29.92 14.34
N GLN A 163 18.36 29.67 14.52
CA GLN A 163 17.44 30.63 15.14
C GLN A 163 17.69 30.84 16.63
N LEU A 164 18.28 29.85 17.33
CA LEU A 164 18.68 30.00 18.73
C LEU A 164 19.70 31.14 18.92
N HIS A 165 20.60 31.38 17.96
CA HIS A 165 21.54 32.50 18.03
C HIS A 165 20.82 33.86 18.07
N ILE A 166 19.81 34.03 17.21
CA ILE A 166 19.01 35.28 17.13
C ILE A 166 18.15 35.45 18.39
N VAL A 167 17.62 34.36 18.95
CA VAL A 167 16.91 34.38 20.25
C VAL A 167 17.86 34.74 21.40
N LEU A 168 19.13 34.36 21.32
CA LEU A 168 20.20 34.77 22.26
C LEU A 168 20.83 36.15 21.94
N GLY A 169 20.29 36.88 20.95
CA GLY A 169 20.74 38.24 20.59
C GLY A 169 22.01 38.30 19.71
N GLY A 170 22.43 37.20 19.10
CA GLY A 170 23.55 37.12 18.15
C GLY A 170 23.13 36.75 16.72
N SER A 171 24.11 36.48 15.86
CA SER A 171 23.90 36.10 14.45
C SER A 171 24.09 34.60 14.21
N PRO A 172 23.31 33.97 13.30
CA PRO A 172 23.51 32.57 12.92
C PRO A 172 24.80 32.36 12.13
N GLN A 173 25.27 31.12 12.11
CA GLN A 173 26.42 30.67 11.31
C GLN A 173 25.97 29.94 10.03
N SER A 174 26.87 29.80 9.05
CA SER A 174 26.58 29.23 7.72
C SER A 174 26.24 27.72 7.68
N SER A 175 26.46 26.97 8.75
CA SER A 175 26.12 25.54 8.83
C SER A 175 25.61 25.13 10.21
N ALA A 176 24.82 24.06 10.30
CA ALA A 176 24.30 23.56 11.57
C ALA A 176 25.41 23.18 12.56
N VAL A 177 26.53 22.64 12.06
CA VAL A 177 27.72 22.31 12.87
C VAL A 177 28.40 23.58 13.39
N ALA A 178 28.60 24.59 12.55
CA ALA A 178 29.19 25.87 12.98
C ALA A 178 28.30 26.58 14.03
N ASN A 179 26.97 26.55 13.87
CA ASN A 179 26.05 27.03 14.89
C ASN A 179 26.22 26.25 16.20
N ALA A 180 26.21 24.91 16.16
CA ALA A 180 26.36 24.09 17.37
C ALA A 180 27.68 24.36 18.12
N LEU A 181 28.77 24.64 17.40
CA LEU A 181 30.08 24.97 17.98
C LEU A 181 30.18 26.41 18.51
N ALA A 182 29.40 27.35 17.98
CA ALA A 182 29.40 28.76 18.41
C ALA A 182 28.51 29.04 19.64
N LEU A 183 27.57 28.13 19.97
CA LEU A 183 26.64 28.32 21.11
C LEU A 183 27.30 28.58 22.48
N PRO A 184 28.41 27.92 22.89
CA PRO A 184 29.04 28.19 24.18
C PRO A 184 29.54 29.64 24.31
N ASP A 185 30.13 30.16 23.23
CA ASP A 185 30.60 31.54 23.13
C ASP A 185 29.45 32.55 23.13
N GLN A 186 28.34 32.22 22.46
CA GLN A 186 27.13 33.05 22.46
C GLN A 186 26.47 33.10 23.84
N LEU A 187 26.45 31.97 24.57
CA LEU A 187 25.93 31.89 25.95
C LEU A 187 26.71 32.78 26.93
N GLY A 188 27.99 33.07 26.65
CA GLY A 188 28.80 34.00 27.44
C GLY A 188 28.53 35.49 27.16
N ARG A 189 27.76 35.84 26.11
CA ARG A 189 27.57 37.24 25.64
C ARG A 189 26.09 37.66 25.55
N VAL A 190 25.20 36.99 26.28
CA VAL A 190 23.74 37.15 26.15
C VAL A 190 23.26 38.51 26.68
N SER A 191 22.66 39.32 25.81
CA SER A 191 21.84 40.48 26.20
C SER A 191 20.46 40.00 26.68
N PRO A 192 19.93 40.47 27.83
CA PRO A 192 18.71 39.90 28.43
C PRO A 192 17.42 40.18 27.66
N ALA A 193 17.39 41.20 26.80
CA ALA A 193 16.16 41.63 26.10
C ALA A 193 15.67 40.62 25.04
N ALA A 194 16.57 40.10 24.20
CA ALA A 194 16.19 39.16 23.13
C ALA A 194 15.71 37.79 23.65
N PRO A 195 16.38 37.14 24.64
CA PRO A 195 15.90 35.90 25.24
C PRO A 195 14.57 36.07 25.97
N LEU A 196 14.32 37.21 26.62
CA LEU A 196 13.05 37.47 27.31
C LEU A 196 11.89 37.54 26.31
N ILE A 197 12.05 38.29 25.22
CA ILE A 197 11.03 38.39 24.15
C ILE A 197 10.88 37.06 23.39
N GLY A 198 11.97 36.34 23.12
CA GLY A 198 11.93 35.02 22.50
C GLY A 198 11.25 33.97 23.38
N THR A 199 11.59 33.92 24.68
CA THR A 199 10.98 33.01 25.66
C THR A 199 9.50 33.32 25.88
N LEU A 200 9.12 34.60 25.95
CA LEU A 200 7.72 35.02 25.95
C LEU A 200 6.97 34.50 24.72
N THR A 201 7.57 34.66 23.52
CA THR A 201 6.98 34.17 22.26
C THR A 201 6.77 32.65 22.29
N ILE A 202 7.77 31.89 22.74
CA ILE A 202 7.70 30.42 22.88
C ILE A 202 6.61 30.02 23.90
N THR A 203 6.56 30.70 25.05
CA THR A 203 5.55 30.46 26.09
C THR A 203 4.14 30.69 25.56
N VAL A 204 3.88 31.78 24.82
CA VAL A 204 2.57 32.00 24.19
C VAL A 204 2.27 30.92 23.14
N LEU A 205 3.22 30.55 22.27
CA LEU A 205 3.05 29.48 21.28
C LEU A 205 2.69 28.13 21.93
N ILE A 206 3.26 27.83 23.10
CA ILE A 206 3.05 26.57 23.84
C ILE A 206 1.76 26.59 24.66
N LEU A 207 1.39 27.74 25.25
CA LEU A 207 0.27 27.85 26.19
C LEU A 207 -1.06 28.22 25.52
N TRP A 208 -1.06 29.04 24.46
CA TRP A 208 -2.27 29.45 23.72
C TRP A 208 -3.11 28.25 23.23
N PRO A 209 -2.52 27.16 22.68
CA PRO A 209 -3.26 25.96 22.28
C PRO A 209 -3.66 25.04 23.45
N ARG A 210 -3.31 25.40 24.70
CA ARG A 210 -3.64 24.63 25.92
C ARG A 210 -4.74 25.25 26.78
N ILE A 211 -5.09 26.53 26.58
CA ILE A 211 -6.14 27.23 27.36
C ILE A 211 -7.47 26.43 27.35
N PRO A 212 -8.03 26.06 28.52
CA PRO A 212 -9.25 25.25 28.62
C PRO A 212 -10.55 26.10 28.62
N GLY A 213 -11.69 25.44 28.83
CA GLY A 213 -12.98 26.09 29.10
C GLY A 213 -13.69 26.73 27.91
N ARG A 214 -14.63 27.63 28.19
CA ARG A 214 -15.36 28.41 27.16
C ARG A 214 -14.46 29.48 26.53
N VAL A 215 -13.67 30.18 27.34
CA VAL A 215 -12.69 31.19 26.88
C VAL A 215 -11.69 30.58 25.89
N GLY A 216 -11.10 29.42 26.21
CA GLY A 216 -10.20 28.70 25.31
C GLY A 216 -10.81 28.38 23.95
N ARG A 217 -12.11 28.10 23.85
CA ARG A 217 -12.80 27.87 22.56
C ARG A 217 -12.93 29.14 21.71
N SER A 218 -13.11 30.32 22.31
CA SER A 218 -13.13 31.59 21.59
C SER A 218 -11.72 32.03 21.18
N VAL A 219 -10.75 31.93 22.10
CA VAL A 219 -9.35 32.35 21.88
C VAL A 219 -8.66 31.54 20.78
N ARG A 220 -8.97 30.24 20.66
CA ARG A 220 -8.47 29.35 19.59
C ARG A 220 -8.90 29.74 18.16
N ARG A 221 -9.78 30.73 17.98
CA ARG A 221 -10.08 31.32 16.66
C ARG A 221 -8.90 32.12 16.10
N ILE A 222 -8.04 32.65 16.98
CA ILE A 222 -6.85 33.42 16.61
C ILE A 222 -5.65 32.46 16.50
N PRO A 223 -4.89 32.46 15.38
CA PRO A 223 -3.69 31.64 15.25
C PRO A 223 -2.66 31.96 16.35
N ALA A 224 -2.11 30.92 16.99
CA ALA A 224 -1.14 31.08 18.08
C ALA A 224 0.12 31.87 17.65
N ALA A 225 0.52 31.76 16.37
CA ALA A 225 1.63 32.53 15.80
C ALA A 225 1.36 34.04 15.80
N LEU A 226 0.15 34.47 15.40
CA LEU A 226 -0.25 35.88 15.46
C LEU A 226 -0.30 36.37 16.91
N ALA A 227 -0.93 35.59 17.79
CA ALA A 227 -1.05 35.93 19.21
C ALA A 227 0.31 36.11 19.89
N ALA A 228 1.25 35.19 19.62
CA ALA A 228 2.60 35.26 20.16
C ALA A 228 3.37 36.48 19.63
N VAL A 229 3.33 36.74 18.31
CA VAL A 229 4.04 37.89 17.71
C VAL A 229 3.42 39.22 18.15
N VAL A 230 2.10 39.36 18.23
CA VAL A 230 1.44 40.58 18.73
C VAL A 230 1.77 40.83 20.21
N THR A 231 1.70 39.80 21.06
CA THR A 231 2.06 39.92 22.49
C THR A 231 3.53 40.28 22.67
N ALA A 232 4.42 39.61 21.94
CA ALA A 232 5.86 39.90 21.97
C ALA A 232 6.18 41.32 21.47
N THR A 233 5.50 41.79 20.43
CA THR A 233 5.66 43.15 19.88
C THR A 233 5.20 44.21 20.88
N ALA A 234 4.02 44.02 21.50
CA ALA A 234 3.48 44.94 22.49
C ALA A 234 4.37 45.02 23.76
N VAL A 235 4.87 43.88 24.25
CA VAL A 235 5.79 43.86 25.40
C VAL A 235 7.15 44.46 25.03
N ALA A 236 7.69 44.16 23.85
CA ALA A 236 8.96 44.73 23.39
C ALA A 236 8.92 46.26 23.22
N ALA A 237 7.80 46.80 22.73
CA ALA A 237 7.63 48.25 22.60
C ALA A 237 7.72 49.01 23.94
N ILE A 238 7.35 48.35 25.04
CA ILE A 238 7.39 48.92 26.41
C ILE A 238 8.72 48.58 27.11
N VAL A 239 9.13 47.32 27.09
CA VAL A 239 10.21 46.77 27.94
C VAL A 239 11.58 46.81 27.26
N ALA A 240 11.64 46.79 25.92
CA ALA A 240 12.89 46.80 25.16
C ALA A 240 12.83 47.72 23.93
N PRO A 241 12.68 49.06 24.10
CA PRO A 241 12.52 49.99 22.97
C PRO A 241 13.64 49.90 21.92
N GLY A 242 14.88 49.61 22.33
CA GLY A 242 16.05 49.44 21.46
C GLY A 242 16.28 48.02 20.90
N ILE A 243 15.33 47.08 21.01
CA ILE A 243 15.49 45.75 20.42
C ILE A 243 15.52 45.82 18.88
N ALA A 244 16.31 44.93 18.25
CA ALA A 244 16.31 44.78 16.80
C ALA A 244 14.94 44.31 16.27
N ARG A 245 14.44 44.98 15.23
CA ARG A 245 13.13 44.76 14.62
C ARG A 245 13.25 44.43 13.13
N VAL A 246 12.13 44.02 12.54
CA VAL A 246 11.92 43.95 11.09
C VAL A 246 12.25 45.30 10.45
N ASP A 247 13.13 45.29 9.47
CA ASP A 247 13.40 46.42 8.58
C ASP A 247 12.91 46.05 7.17
N LEU A 248 12.04 46.88 6.58
CA LEU A 248 11.44 46.64 5.27
C LEU A 248 11.93 47.73 4.31
N PRO A 249 13.07 47.52 3.61
CA PRO A 249 13.63 48.52 2.72
C PRO A 249 12.62 48.88 1.62
N SER A 250 12.65 50.13 1.17
CA SER A 250 11.63 50.62 0.24
C SER A 250 11.59 49.80 -1.06
N TRP A 251 10.37 49.56 -1.58
CA TRP A 251 10.03 48.81 -2.80
C TRP A 251 10.77 49.20 -4.10
N ARG A 252 11.66 50.19 -4.06
CA ARG A 252 12.55 50.58 -5.16
C ARG A 252 13.71 49.60 -5.36
N SER A 253 14.04 48.79 -4.34
CA SER A 253 15.16 47.84 -4.30
C SER A 253 14.91 46.49 -5.01
N HIS A 254 14.08 46.46 -6.08
CA HIS A 254 13.73 45.20 -6.77
C HIS A 254 14.98 44.51 -7.36
N ALA A 255 15.42 43.46 -6.67
CA ALA A 255 16.59 42.66 -7.02
C ALA A 255 16.30 41.73 -8.22
N LEU A 256 16.27 42.30 -9.43
CA LEU A 256 16.14 41.53 -10.67
C LEU A 256 17.18 40.39 -10.70
N PRO A 257 16.78 39.16 -11.11
CA PRO A 257 17.65 37.99 -11.10
C PRO A 257 18.89 38.23 -11.95
N GLU A 258 20.04 37.82 -11.44
CA GLU A 258 21.34 37.98 -12.11
C GLU A 258 21.79 36.64 -12.69
N MET A 259 22.47 36.67 -13.84
CA MET A 259 23.00 35.45 -14.45
C MET A 259 24.03 34.79 -13.52
N PRO A 260 23.86 33.50 -13.16
CA PRO A 260 24.80 32.86 -12.24
C PRO A 260 26.19 32.67 -12.83
N HIS A 261 27.18 33.26 -12.18
CA HIS A 261 28.60 33.10 -12.50
C HIS A 261 29.22 32.01 -11.61
N GLY A 262 29.83 30.99 -12.20
CA GLY A 262 30.49 29.90 -11.47
C GLY A 262 30.51 28.57 -12.23
N PRO A 263 30.98 27.48 -11.60
CA PRO A 263 31.03 26.16 -12.23
C PRO A 263 29.63 25.64 -12.56
N VAL A 264 29.39 25.30 -13.84
CA VAL A 264 28.08 24.85 -14.35
C VAL A 264 27.53 23.66 -13.55
N LEU A 265 28.39 22.74 -13.10
CA LEU A 265 27.97 21.61 -12.26
C LEU A 265 27.46 22.04 -10.89
N ALA A 266 28.08 23.03 -10.24
CA ALA A 266 27.67 23.54 -8.94
C ALA A 266 26.35 24.34 -9.04
N LEU A 267 26.17 25.08 -10.14
CA LEU A 267 24.89 25.71 -10.46
C LEU A 267 23.78 24.67 -10.69
N ALA A 268 24.09 23.61 -11.45
CA ALA A 268 23.13 22.54 -11.72
C ALA A 268 22.72 21.78 -10.45
N THR A 269 23.65 21.52 -9.51
CA THR A 269 23.29 20.91 -8.22
C THR A 269 22.49 21.86 -7.33
N ALA A 270 22.76 23.17 -7.34
CA ALA A 270 21.92 24.16 -6.65
C ALA A 270 20.47 24.16 -7.17
N VAL A 271 20.30 24.31 -8.50
CA VAL A 271 19.00 24.24 -9.20
C VAL A 271 18.27 22.92 -8.90
N PHE A 272 18.97 21.79 -8.97
CA PHE A 272 18.39 20.49 -8.67
C PHE A 272 17.98 20.35 -7.20
N THR A 273 18.74 20.91 -6.25
CA THR A 273 18.44 20.82 -4.82
C THR A 273 17.17 21.61 -4.48
N VAL A 274 17.07 22.86 -4.94
CA VAL A 274 15.87 23.69 -4.74
C VAL A 274 14.65 23.03 -5.40
N MET A 275 14.80 22.53 -6.63
CA MET A 275 13.75 21.78 -7.32
C MET A 275 13.30 20.56 -6.53
N LEU A 276 14.23 19.71 -6.07
CA LEU A 276 13.93 18.44 -5.40
C LEU A 276 13.18 18.67 -4.09
N VAL A 277 13.69 19.56 -3.23
CA VAL A 277 13.10 19.84 -1.92
C VAL A 277 11.73 20.50 -2.09
N ALA A 278 11.61 21.52 -2.94
CA ALA A 278 10.33 22.20 -3.19
C ALA A 278 9.28 21.24 -3.78
N SER A 279 9.69 20.28 -4.60
CA SER A 279 8.79 19.26 -5.18
C SER A 279 8.33 18.25 -4.14
N LEU A 280 9.25 17.71 -3.34
CA LEU A 280 8.92 16.71 -2.31
C LEU A 280 7.98 17.28 -1.23
N GLU A 281 8.25 18.48 -0.73
CA GLU A 281 7.37 19.14 0.24
C GLU A 281 5.96 19.36 -0.33
N SER A 282 5.85 19.89 -1.55
CA SER A 282 4.55 20.14 -2.19
C SER A 282 3.75 18.86 -2.42
N LEU A 283 4.38 17.79 -2.91
CA LEU A 283 3.70 16.53 -3.18
C LEU A 283 3.27 15.81 -1.88
N LEU A 284 4.03 15.96 -0.79
CA LEU A 284 3.62 15.46 0.52
C LEU A 284 2.54 16.33 1.17
N ALA A 285 2.56 17.65 0.97
CA ALA A 285 1.45 18.52 1.35
C ALA A 285 0.17 18.14 0.58
N ALA A 286 0.26 17.80 -0.70
CA ALA A 286 -0.87 17.30 -1.49
C ALA A 286 -1.46 16.01 -0.90
N VAL A 287 -0.62 15.01 -0.62
CA VAL A 287 -1.05 13.74 -0.01
C VAL A 287 -1.63 13.94 1.40
N ALA A 288 -1.06 14.85 2.19
CA ALA A 288 -1.58 15.20 3.51
C ALA A 288 -2.94 15.93 3.42
N VAL A 289 -3.14 16.81 2.44
CA VAL A 289 -4.41 17.51 2.19
C VAL A 289 -5.48 16.54 1.71
N ASP A 290 -5.18 15.64 0.76
CA ASP A 290 -6.11 14.59 0.31
C ASP A 290 -6.58 13.75 1.51
N LYS A 291 -5.66 13.35 2.40
CA LYS A 291 -6.00 12.61 3.62
C LYS A 291 -6.88 13.43 4.59
N LEU A 292 -6.46 14.64 4.96
CA LEU A 292 -7.22 15.49 5.89
C LEU A 292 -8.62 15.83 5.35
N SER A 293 -8.76 15.95 4.04
CA SER A 293 -10.05 16.19 3.37
C SER A 293 -10.96 14.95 3.43
N ALA A 294 -10.41 13.75 3.24
CA ALA A 294 -11.13 12.50 3.38
C ALA A 294 -11.56 12.24 4.84
N ASP A 295 -10.66 12.45 5.80
CA ASP A 295 -10.94 12.33 7.24
C ASP A 295 -12.08 13.29 7.67
N ARG A 296 -12.06 14.54 7.17
CA ARG A 296 -13.15 15.53 7.40
C ARG A 296 -14.47 15.10 6.76
N ALA A 297 -14.46 14.58 5.53
CA ALA A 297 -15.68 14.14 4.83
C ALA A 297 -16.34 12.93 5.54
N ALA A 298 -15.54 11.99 6.05
CA ALA A 298 -16.03 10.88 6.87
C ALA A 298 -16.69 11.38 8.16
N GLY A 299 -16.02 12.28 8.89
CA GLY A 299 -16.56 12.88 10.13
C GLY A 299 -17.85 13.66 9.90
N GLN A 300 -17.96 14.43 8.81
CA GLN A 300 -19.18 15.16 8.45
C GLN A 300 -20.34 14.23 8.05
N THR A 301 -20.04 13.04 7.49
CA THR A 301 -21.06 12.05 7.14
C THR A 301 -21.61 11.36 8.39
N ALA A 302 -20.73 11.00 9.34
CA ALA A 302 -21.13 10.40 10.62
C ALA A 302 -21.89 11.38 11.55
N ALA A 303 -21.71 12.69 11.37
CA ALA A 303 -22.27 13.72 12.25
C ALA A 303 -23.64 14.29 11.80
N ARG A 304 -24.34 13.69 10.82
CA ARG A 304 -25.71 14.10 10.43
C ARG A 304 -26.76 13.27 11.19
N PRO A 305 -27.50 13.85 12.17
CA PRO A 305 -28.58 13.14 12.84
C PRO A 305 -29.79 13.02 11.88
N GLY A 306 -30.48 11.88 11.91
CA GLY A 306 -31.78 11.70 11.22
C GLY A 306 -31.83 10.72 10.03
N ALA A 307 -30.71 10.10 9.63
CA ALA A 307 -30.69 9.17 8.49
C ALA A 307 -30.87 7.67 8.84
N SER A 308 -31.18 7.36 10.10
CA SER A 308 -31.12 5.98 10.65
C SER A 308 -32.29 5.63 11.58
N SER A 309 -33.46 6.25 11.40
CA SER A 309 -34.62 6.07 12.29
C SER A 309 -35.95 6.09 11.52
N ALA A 310 -36.03 5.33 10.43
CA ALA A 310 -37.29 4.93 9.83
C ALA A 310 -37.69 3.56 10.41
N PRO A 311 -38.88 3.41 11.04
CA PRO A 311 -39.36 2.10 11.47
C PRO A 311 -39.76 1.23 10.26
N PRO A 312 -39.76 -0.10 10.38
CA PRO A 312 -40.24 -0.98 9.31
C PRO A 312 -41.75 -0.78 9.07
N PRO A 313 -42.21 -0.72 7.82
CA PRO A 313 -43.64 -0.65 7.52
C PRO A 313 -44.33 -1.95 7.91
N THR A 314 -45.45 -1.86 8.62
CA THR A 314 -46.25 -3.01 9.06
C THR A 314 -47.62 -3.02 8.39
N SER A 315 -48.08 -4.22 8.01
CA SER A 315 -49.41 -4.53 7.46
C SER A 315 -49.78 -3.88 6.11
N ALA A 316 -50.69 -4.53 5.39
CA ALA A 316 -51.11 -4.14 4.04
C ALA A 316 -52.52 -3.55 4.03
N THR A 317 -52.76 -2.55 3.19
CA THR A 317 -54.10 -2.18 2.70
C THR A 317 -53.95 -1.50 1.33
N PRO A 318 -54.68 -1.93 0.28
CA PRO A 318 -54.65 -1.25 -1.01
C PRO A 318 -55.57 -0.02 -1.00
N ALA A 319 -55.03 1.17 -1.23
CA ALA A 319 -55.80 2.40 -1.36
C ALA A 319 -55.28 3.25 -2.53
N LEU A 320 -56.16 3.64 -3.44
CA LEU A 320 -55.86 4.58 -4.52
C LEU A 320 -55.75 6.00 -3.95
N ALA A 321 -54.58 6.63 -4.06
CA ALA A 321 -54.43 8.07 -3.90
C ALA A 321 -53.25 8.59 -4.75
N LEU A 322 -53.57 9.39 -5.77
CA LEU A 322 -52.60 10.26 -6.44
C LEU A 322 -52.60 11.63 -5.74
N PRO A 323 -51.44 12.14 -5.32
CA PRO A 323 -51.26 13.58 -5.22
C PRO A 323 -50.10 14.09 -6.08
N SER A 324 -50.45 15.09 -6.88
CA SER A 324 -49.61 16.11 -7.51
C SER A 324 -48.20 16.36 -6.92
N GLY A 325 -47.21 16.08 -7.77
CA GLY A 325 -45.92 16.76 -7.92
C GLY A 325 -45.49 17.85 -6.93
N THR A 326 -44.54 17.49 -6.07
CA THR A 326 -43.37 18.34 -5.80
C THR A 326 -42.12 17.45 -5.80
N SER A 327 -41.20 17.70 -6.74
CA SER A 327 -39.98 16.90 -6.87
C SER A 327 -38.95 17.29 -5.82
N ALA A 328 -39.03 16.67 -4.64
CA ALA A 328 -37.94 16.73 -3.66
C ALA A 328 -36.64 16.22 -4.33
N PRO A 329 -35.53 16.99 -4.29
CA PRO A 329 -34.29 16.56 -4.93
C PRO A 329 -33.77 15.31 -4.21
N ALA A 330 -33.61 14.22 -4.95
CA ALA A 330 -33.07 12.96 -4.44
C ALA A 330 -31.74 13.21 -3.72
N PRO A 331 -31.44 12.51 -2.60
CA PRO A 331 -30.25 12.76 -1.81
C PRO A 331 -29.01 12.55 -2.68
N SER A 332 -28.34 13.66 -3.01
CA SER A 332 -27.20 13.65 -3.91
C SER A 332 -26.10 12.76 -3.34
N LEU A 333 -25.79 11.65 -4.01
CA LEU A 333 -24.64 10.81 -3.66
C LEU A 333 -23.42 11.73 -3.53
N ALA A 334 -22.78 11.70 -2.35
CA ALA A 334 -21.58 12.48 -2.11
C ALA A 334 -20.48 11.98 -3.05
N LEU A 335 -20.22 12.75 -4.11
CA LEU A 335 -19.21 12.42 -5.12
C LEU A 335 -17.88 12.15 -4.42
N PRO A 336 -17.20 11.03 -4.72
CA PRO A 336 -15.99 10.63 -4.01
C PRO A 336 -14.94 11.74 -4.08
N ALA A 337 -14.33 12.03 -2.92
CA ALA A 337 -13.42 13.16 -2.76
C ALA A 337 -12.35 13.19 -3.88
N ARG A 338 -12.32 14.29 -4.62
CA ARG A 338 -11.54 14.43 -5.85
C ARG A 338 -10.05 14.48 -5.52
N ARG A 339 -9.38 13.32 -5.63
CA ARG A 339 -7.93 13.18 -5.44
C ARG A 339 -7.15 14.21 -6.25
N SER A 340 -6.02 14.64 -5.70
CA SER A 340 -5.20 15.71 -6.28
C SER A 340 -4.39 15.26 -7.49
N ASP A 341 -4.32 16.14 -8.50
CA ASP A 341 -3.56 15.93 -9.74
C ASP A 341 -2.09 16.33 -9.51
N LEU A 342 -1.28 15.39 -9.03
CA LEU A 342 0.12 15.64 -8.64
C LEU A 342 1.00 16.17 -9.78
N ASP A 343 0.75 15.73 -11.02
CA ASP A 343 1.47 16.19 -12.20
C ASP A 343 1.13 17.67 -12.50
N ARG A 344 -0.14 18.07 -12.30
CA ARG A 344 -0.58 19.48 -12.37
C ARG A 344 -0.08 20.32 -11.19
N GLU A 345 -0.03 19.74 -9.99
CA GLU A 345 0.51 20.41 -8.80
C GLU A 345 1.98 20.78 -9.01
N LEU A 346 2.79 19.83 -9.50
CA LEU A 346 4.21 20.07 -9.78
C LEU A 346 4.42 21.17 -10.85
N ARG A 347 3.63 21.18 -11.94
CA ARG A 347 3.67 22.29 -12.92
C ARG A 347 3.30 23.64 -12.32
N ALA A 348 2.32 23.68 -11.41
CA ALA A 348 1.87 24.92 -10.78
C ALA A 348 2.88 25.48 -9.78
N GLN A 349 3.54 24.62 -8.97
CA GLN A 349 4.68 25.05 -8.16
C GLN A 349 5.83 25.57 -9.04
N GLY A 350 6.08 24.92 -10.17
CA GLY A 350 7.11 25.36 -11.11
C GLY A 350 6.87 26.76 -11.66
N ILE A 351 5.65 27.05 -12.11
CA ILE A 351 5.25 28.39 -12.56
C ILE A 351 5.34 29.40 -11.40
N ALA A 352 4.92 29.02 -10.19
CA ALA A 352 5.05 29.88 -9.00
C ALA A 352 6.51 30.17 -8.63
N ASN A 353 7.42 29.18 -8.73
CA ASN A 353 8.86 29.37 -8.50
C ASN A 353 9.51 30.25 -9.56
N THR A 354 9.20 30.02 -10.84
CA THR A 354 9.68 30.88 -11.93
C THR A 354 9.21 32.33 -11.76
N LEU A 355 7.94 32.56 -11.41
CA LEU A 355 7.44 33.93 -11.16
C LEU A 355 8.00 34.53 -9.86
N SER A 356 8.21 33.74 -8.81
CA SER A 356 8.80 34.23 -7.56
C SER A 356 10.24 34.70 -7.80
N GLY A 357 11.09 33.86 -8.40
CA GLY A 357 12.48 34.24 -8.70
C GLY A 357 12.62 35.38 -9.72
N LEU A 358 11.64 35.59 -10.61
CA LEU A 358 11.63 36.75 -11.52
C LEU A 358 11.36 38.09 -10.81
N VAL A 359 10.64 38.08 -9.69
CA VAL A 359 10.22 39.29 -8.95
C VAL A 359 11.05 39.50 -7.67
N GLY A 360 12.05 38.66 -7.41
CA GLY A 360 12.84 38.71 -6.17
C GLY A 360 12.09 38.17 -4.96
N GLY A 361 11.32 37.09 -5.14
CA GLY A 361 10.68 36.32 -4.08
C GLY A 361 11.40 35.01 -3.76
N LEU A 362 11.24 34.52 -2.53
CA LEU A 362 11.77 33.21 -2.09
C LEU A 362 11.18 32.03 -2.88
N ALA A 363 11.87 30.89 -2.80
CA ALA A 363 11.39 29.64 -3.38
C ALA A 363 10.08 29.15 -2.69
N VAL A 364 9.11 28.80 -3.52
CA VAL A 364 7.73 28.45 -3.18
C VAL A 364 7.56 26.93 -3.10
N SER A 365 6.90 26.46 -2.03
CA SER A 365 6.38 25.09 -1.94
C SER A 365 5.06 25.03 -1.17
N GLY A 366 4.40 23.87 -1.23
CA GLY A 366 3.18 23.57 -0.48
C GLY A 366 3.47 23.35 1.00
N GLY A 367 2.99 24.25 1.86
CA GLY A 367 3.22 24.16 3.29
C GLY A 367 2.20 23.24 3.97
N ALA A 368 2.63 22.09 4.51
CA ALA A 368 1.75 21.15 5.21
C ALA A 368 1.01 21.80 6.40
N VAL A 369 1.69 22.67 7.17
CA VAL A 369 1.08 23.41 8.30
C VAL A 369 -0.04 24.33 7.82
N ARG A 370 0.25 25.26 6.89
CA ARG A 370 -0.73 26.20 6.32
C ARG A 370 -1.88 25.50 5.61
N SER A 371 -1.60 24.42 4.88
CA SER A 371 -2.63 23.62 4.21
C SER A 371 -3.52 22.87 5.21
N SER A 372 -2.96 22.32 6.29
CA SER A 372 -3.76 21.70 7.35
C SER A 372 -4.63 22.72 8.10
N ALA A 373 -4.12 23.94 8.31
CA ALA A 373 -4.90 25.05 8.86
C ALA A 373 -6.06 25.43 7.93
N ASN A 374 -5.83 25.50 6.61
CA ASN A 374 -6.86 25.77 5.60
C ASN A 374 -8.01 24.73 5.65
N VAL A 375 -7.66 23.44 5.63
CA VAL A 375 -8.65 22.34 5.68
C VAL A 375 -9.42 22.32 7.02
N ARG A 376 -8.76 22.66 8.13
CA ARG A 376 -9.37 22.77 9.47
C ARG A 376 -10.25 24.02 9.65
N ALA A 377 -9.88 25.14 9.04
CA ALA A 377 -10.59 26.43 9.13
C ALA A 377 -11.88 26.49 8.29
N GLY A 378 -12.21 25.40 7.59
CA GLY A 378 -13.50 25.22 6.92
C GLY A 378 -13.45 25.20 5.40
N ALA A 379 -12.30 25.49 4.77
CA ALA A 379 -12.17 25.68 3.32
C ALA A 379 -12.83 24.57 2.48
N THR A 380 -13.36 24.99 1.34
CA THR A 380 -14.14 24.20 0.38
C THR A 380 -13.56 24.21 -1.03
N GLY A 381 -12.68 25.15 -1.37
CA GLY A 381 -11.95 25.11 -2.64
C GLY A 381 -10.81 26.13 -2.75
N ARG A 382 -10.36 26.33 -4.00
CA ARG A 382 -9.26 27.24 -4.38
C ARG A 382 -9.52 28.71 -4.02
N ALA A 383 -10.79 29.06 -3.75
CA ALA A 383 -11.13 30.41 -3.31
C ALA A 383 -10.35 30.79 -2.04
N SER A 384 -10.20 29.87 -1.08
CA SER A 384 -9.46 30.16 0.16
C SER A 384 -7.97 30.43 -0.08
N THR A 385 -7.34 29.63 -0.94
CA THR A 385 -5.88 29.68 -1.18
C THR A 385 -5.49 30.93 -1.98
N VAL A 386 -6.30 31.28 -2.97
CA VAL A 386 -6.13 32.50 -3.78
C VAL A 386 -6.44 33.77 -2.98
N LEU A 387 -7.54 33.79 -2.21
CA LEU A 387 -7.86 34.92 -1.34
C LEU A 387 -6.77 35.14 -0.30
N HIS A 388 -6.18 34.08 0.26
CA HIS A 388 -5.03 34.21 1.15
C HIS A 388 -3.86 34.95 0.50
N GLY A 389 -3.50 34.62 -0.75
CA GLY A 389 -2.44 35.31 -1.48
C GLY A 389 -2.77 36.78 -1.77
N VAL A 390 -4.05 37.09 -2.03
CA VAL A 390 -4.53 38.48 -2.16
C VAL A 390 -4.46 39.24 -0.84
N TRP A 391 -4.82 38.62 0.30
CA TRP A 391 -4.69 39.25 1.62
C TRP A 391 -3.24 39.53 1.98
N VAL A 392 -2.30 38.63 1.63
CA VAL A 392 -0.86 38.92 1.75
C VAL A 392 -0.51 40.13 0.91
N LEU A 393 -0.79 40.13 -0.39
CA LEU A 393 -0.46 41.24 -1.30
C LEU A 393 -1.01 42.60 -0.83
N LEU A 394 -2.23 42.63 -0.27
CA LEU A 394 -2.82 43.84 0.31
C LEU A 394 -2.11 44.28 1.60
N ALA A 395 -1.82 43.36 2.53
CA ALA A 395 -1.09 43.69 3.76
C ALA A 395 0.36 44.12 3.46
N THR A 396 0.99 43.53 2.45
CA THR A 396 2.31 43.88 1.94
C THR A 396 2.39 45.33 1.43
N GLY A 397 1.28 45.90 0.93
CA GLY A 397 1.20 47.32 0.56
C GLY A 397 0.69 48.26 1.67
N LEU A 398 -0.17 47.77 2.58
CA LEU A 398 -0.93 48.61 3.53
C LEU A 398 -0.45 48.53 4.99
N LEU A 399 0.29 47.49 5.37
CA LEU A 399 0.64 47.18 6.77
C LEU A 399 2.15 47.28 7.06
N VAL A 400 2.97 47.75 6.10
CA VAL A 400 4.45 47.84 6.22
C VAL A 400 4.89 48.45 7.56
N THR A 401 4.34 49.62 7.91
CA THR A 401 4.62 50.35 9.16
C THR A 401 4.19 49.63 10.44
N VAL A 402 3.34 48.60 10.34
CA VAL A 402 2.94 47.73 11.47
C VAL A 402 3.86 46.51 11.55
N LEU A 403 4.38 46.02 10.42
CA LEU A 403 5.32 44.91 10.37
C LEU A 403 6.70 45.31 10.89
N GLU A 404 7.15 46.54 10.62
CA GLU A 404 8.39 47.15 11.14
C GLU A 404 8.47 47.18 12.69
N TRP A 405 7.34 47.11 13.39
CA TRP A 405 7.35 47.08 14.87
C TRP A 405 7.75 45.71 15.44
N ILE A 406 7.72 44.65 14.63
CA ILE A 406 7.92 43.27 15.08
C ILE A 406 9.39 43.02 15.47
N PRO A 407 9.69 42.56 16.70
CA PRO A 407 11.06 42.20 17.10
C PRO A 407 11.58 40.97 16.35
N LEU A 408 12.85 41.01 15.90
CA LEU A 408 13.48 39.86 15.22
C LEU A 408 13.54 38.62 16.12
N ALA A 409 13.77 38.80 17.42
CA ALA A 409 13.76 37.71 18.41
C ALA A 409 12.41 36.96 18.48
N ALA A 410 11.28 37.64 18.21
CA ALA A 410 9.96 37.01 18.17
C ALA A 410 9.76 36.19 16.88
N LEU A 411 10.26 36.68 15.74
CA LEU A 411 10.24 35.93 14.48
C LEU A 411 11.17 34.70 14.54
N ALA A 412 12.39 34.87 15.09
CA ALA A 412 13.32 33.76 15.28
C ALA A 412 12.75 32.69 16.23
N ALA A 413 12.13 33.10 17.35
CA ALA A 413 11.43 32.19 18.25
C ALA A 413 10.28 31.43 17.56
N LEU A 414 9.50 32.09 16.71
CA LEU A 414 8.44 31.46 15.91
C LEU A 414 9.01 30.41 14.95
N VAL A 415 10.08 30.73 14.23
CA VAL A 415 10.70 29.83 13.24
C VAL A 415 11.46 28.67 13.91
N MET A 416 12.14 28.93 15.03
CA MET A 416 12.72 27.90 15.88
C MET A 416 11.67 26.89 16.34
N MET A 417 10.50 27.37 16.76
CA MET A 417 9.38 26.49 17.14
C MET A 417 8.81 25.70 15.95
N VAL A 418 8.81 26.26 14.73
CA VAL A 418 8.47 25.52 13.50
C VAL A 418 9.50 24.41 13.22
N GLY A 419 10.80 24.72 13.31
CA GLY A 419 11.88 23.73 13.13
C GLY A 419 11.80 22.57 14.14
N ILE A 420 11.56 22.89 15.42
CA ILE A 420 11.32 21.90 16.48
C ILE A 420 10.08 21.04 16.16
N GLN A 421 8.99 21.62 15.65
CA GLN A 421 7.77 20.88 15.27
C GLN A 421 7.95 19.94 14.06
N MET A 422 9.00 20.12 13.24
CA MET A 422 9.32 19.17 12.15
C MET A 422 9.91 17.85 12.68
N VAL A 423 10.43 17.81 13.92
CA VAL A 423 11.02 16.62 14.54
C VAL A 423 9.94 15.76 15.22
N SER A 424 9.31 14.87 14.45
CA SER A 424 8.19 14.05 14.94
C SER A 424 8.61 12.80 15.73
N PHE A 425 8.75 12.93 17.05
CA PHE A 425 8.97 11.79 17.97
C PHE A 425 7.95 10.64 17.81
N ALA A 426 6.69 10.96 17.48
CA ALA A 426 5.66 9.96 17.21
C ALA A 426 5.98 9.10 15.98
N HIS A 427 6.61 9.69 14.96
CA HIS A 427 7.02 8.95 13.76
C HIS A 427 8.28 8.10 14.02
N ILE A 428 9.25 8.61 14.79
CA ILE A 428 10.44 7.85 15.22
C ILE A 428 10.05 6.51 15.86
N ARG A 429 9.10 6.53 16.81
CA ARG A 429 8.62 5.33 17.49
C ARG A 429 7.94 4.31 16.56
N ASN A 430 7.30 4.77 15.48
CA ASN A 430 6.66 3.90 14.49
C ASN A 430 7.65 3.35 13.45
N VAL A 431 8.58 4.18 12.98
CA VAL A 431 9.68 3.81 12.06
C VAL A 431 10.59 2.73 12.66
N HIS A 432 10.83 2.79 13.97
CA HIS A 432 11.61 1.78 14.69
C HIS A 432 11.03 0.36 14.52
N LYS A 433 9.71 0.21 14.42
CA LYS A 433 9.01 -1.07 14.24
C LYS A 433 9.23 -1.73 12.87
N HIS A 434 9.62 -0.96 11.84
CA HIS A 434 9.74 -1.45 10.46
C HIS A 434 11.19 -1.63 9.96
N ARG A 435 12.19 -1.42 10.83
CA ARG A 435 13.64 -1.41 10.48
C ARG A 435 14.00 -0.41 9.37
N GLU A 436 13.28 0.71 9.28
CA GLU A 436 13.65 1.87 8.43
C GLU A 436 14.44 2.93 9.22
N PHE A 437 14.62 2.74 10.52
CA PHE A 437 15.34 3.65 11.42
C PHE A 437 16.77 3.99 10.95
N LEU A 438 17.48 3.04 10.32
CA LEU A 438 18.81 3.28 9.74
C LEU A 438 18.76 4.34 8.61
N VAL A 439 17.74 4.28 7.75
CA VAL A 439 17.55 5.25 6.65
C VAL A 439 17.21 6.63 7.22
N TYR A 440 16.27 6.68 8.16
CA TYR A 440 15.84 7.91 8.82
C TYR A 440 17.00 8.60 9.55
N GLY A 441 17.75 7.85 10.38
CA GLY A 441 18.91 8.35 11.13
C GLY A 441 20.05 8.80 10.23
N ALA A 442 20.43 7.99 9.23
CA ALA A 442 21.46 8.37 8.26
C ALA A 442 21.08 9.63 7.47
N THR A 443 19.80 9.81 7.16
CA THR A 443 19.32 11.04 6.49
C THR A 443 19.42 12.26 7.40
N ILE A 444 18.97 12.18 8.67
CA ILE A 444 19.11 13.30 9.64
C ILE A 444 20.57 13.69 9.79
N THR A 445 21.43 12.72 10.15
CA THR A 445 22.86 12.97 10.39
C THR A 445 23.53 13.51 9.12
N GLY A 446 23.20 12.95 7.96
CA GLY A 446 23.72 13.45 6.68
C GLY A 446 23.29 14.88 6.35
N VAL A 447 22.05 15.27 6.66
CA VAL A 447 21.56 16.65 6.45
C VAL A 447 22.22 17.62 7.42
N VAL A 448 22.35 17.26 8.70
CA VAL A 448 22.94 18.13 9.74
C VAL A 448 24.45 18.32 9.54
N LEU A 449 25.18 17.28 9.14
CA LEU A 449 26.64 17.35 8.95
C LEU A 449 27.07 17.84 7.55
N PHE A 450 26.30 17.54 6.50
CA PHE A 450 26.75 17.71 5.10
C PHE A 450 25.78 18.53 4.22
N GLY A 451 24.70 19.06 4.78
CA GLY A 451 23.70 19.82 4.03
C GLY A 451 22.68 18.93 3.30
N VAL A 452 21.59 19.56 2.83
CA VAL A 452 20.37 18.85 2.44
C VAL A 452 20.59 17.85 1.29
N LEU A 453 21.29 18.27 0.22
CA LEU A 453 21.52 17.40 -0.95
C LEU A 453 22.31 16.14 -0.59
N LYS A 454 23.42 16.29 0.15
CA LYS A 454 24.28 15.17 0.56
C LYS A 454 23.57 14.27 1.55
N GLY A 455 22.79 14.83 2.49
CA GLY A 455 21.95 14.07 3.41
C GLY A 455 20.88 13.22 2.72
N VAL A 456 20.19 13.78 1.72
CA VAL A 456 19.23 13.02 0.89
C VAL A 456 19.94 11.91 0.09
N ALA A 457 21.11 12.20 -0.50
CA ALA A 457 21.88 11.21 -1.23
C ALA A 457 22.35 10.04 -0.34
N ILE A 458 22.81 10.33 0.88
CA ILE A 458 23.16 9.33 1.91
C ILE A 458 21.91 8.51 2.29
N GLY A 459 20.77 9.17 2.52
CA GLY A 459 19.49 8.51 2.81
C GLY A 459 19.06 7.54 1.71
N ILE A 460 19.15 7.95 0.45
CA ILE A 460 18.87 7.10 -0.72
C ILE A 460 19.86 5.94 -0.81
N ALA A 461 21.17 6.19 -0.66
CA ALA A 461 22.19 5.15 -0.72
C ALA A 461 22.00 4.08 0.37
N VAL A 462 21.69 4.49 1.60
CA VAL A 462 21.38 3.57 2.71
C VAL A 462 20.05 2.82 2.46
N ALA A 463 19.02 3.49 1.94
CA ALA A 463 17.76 2.84 1.59
C ALA A 463 17.93 1.76 0.50
N VAL A 464 18.66 2.09 -0.57
CA VAL A 464 18.99 1.14 -1.66
C VAL A 464 19.84 -0.02 -1.12
N THR A 465 20.85 0.26 -0.30
CA THR A 465 21.69 -0.79 0.31
C THR A 465 20.88 -1.72 1.21
N VAL A 466 19.97 -1.17 2.04
CA VAL A 466 19.07 -1.95 2.89
C VAL A 466 18.05 -2.74 2.07
N ALA A 467 17.56 -2.20 0.95
CA ALA A 467 16.67 -2.92 0.03
C ALA A 467 17.41 -4.09 -0.65
N LEU A 468 18.57 -3.84 -1.26
CA LEU A 468 19.41 -4.86 -1.88
C LEU A 468 19.81 -5.96 -0.88
N HIS A 469 20.18 -5.60 0.35
CA HIS A 469 20.47 -6.60 1.38
C HIS A 469 19.22 -7.43 1.75
N ARG A 470 18.00 -6.86 1.72
CA ARG A 470 16.76 -7.62 1.93
C ARG A 470 16.49 -8.58 0.77
N LEU A 471 16.64 -8.15 -0.48
CA LEU A 471 16.50 -9.01 -1.67
C LEU A 471 17.54 -10.15 -1.67
N ALA A 472 18.77 -9.87 -1.24
CA ALA A 472 19.84 -10.86 -1.14
C ALA A 472 19.69 -11.85 0.05
N ARG A 473 18.61 -11.80 0.84
CA ARG A 473 18.31 -12.76 1.93
C ARG A 473 17.27 -13.82 1.49
N THR A 474 17.45 -14.40 0.30
CA THR A 474 16.79 -15.67 -0.07
C THR A 474 17.10 -16.73 1.00
N ARG A 475 16.09 -17.45 1.47
CA ARG A 475 16.26 -18.59 2.39
C ARG A 475 16.26 -19.87 1.56
N ILE A 476 17.31 -20.66 1.69
CA ILE A 476 17.41 -22.00 1.09
C ILE A 476 17.50 -22.96 2.25
N THR A 477 16.60 -23.94 2.30
CA THR A 477 16.56 -24.99 3.32
C THR A 477 16.59 -26.33 2.62
N VAL A 478 17.60 -27.14 2.93
CA VAL A 478 17.72 -28.53 2.48
C VAL A 478 17.21 -29.44 3.59
N THR A 479 16.44 -30.44 3.21
CA THR A 479 15.88 -31.45 4.10
C THR A 479 16.06 -32.82 3.43
N ASP A 480 16.59 -33.78 4.16
CA ASP A 480 16.64 -35.17 3.69
C ASP A 480 15.30 -35.85 4.01
N GLN A 481 14.73 -36.51 3.00
CA GLN A 481 13.52 -37.33 3.12
C GLN A 481 13.81 -38.72 2.55
N GLY A 482 14.47 -39.56 3.35
CA GLY A 482 14.66 -40.98 3.06
C GLY A 482 15.53 -41.26 1.84
N GLY A 483 16.59 -40.49 1.63
CA GLY A 483 17.46 -40.63 0.45
C GLY A 483 17.01 -39.80 -0.76
N ARG A 484 16.05 -38.89 -0.57
CA ARG A 484 15.75 -37.79 -1.50
C ARG A 484 16.00 -36.45 -0.84
N HIS A 485 16.70 -35.55 -1.53
CA HIS A 485 17.00 -34.23 -0.99
C HIS A 485 15.97 -33.19 -1.45
N LEU A 486 15.14 -32.73 -0.51
CA LEU A 486 14.17 -31.65 -0.72
C LEU A 486 14.85 -30.29 -0.48
N VAL A 487 15.07 -29.53 -1.55
CA VAL A 487 15.68 -28.19 -1.56
C VAL A 487 14.58 -27.14 -1.71
N VAL A 488 14.16 -26.53 -0.60
CA VAL A 488 13.13 -25.48 -0.61
C VAL A 488 13.78 -24.11 -0.70
N VAL A 489 13.47 -23.38 -1.77
CA VAL A 489 13.98 -22.03 -2.04
C VAL A 489 12.87 -21.00 -1.82
N ARG A 490 12.96 -20.24 -0.72
CA ARG A 490 11.98 -19.21 -0.33
C ARG A 490 12.51 -17.80 -0.58
N GLY A 491 11.79 -17.03 -1.40
CA GLY A 491 12.08 -15.62 -1.68
C GLY A 491 12.28 -15.32 -3.17
N GLN A 492 13.04 -14.28 -3.49
CA GLN A 492 13.42 -13.99 -4.88
C GLN A 492 14.77 -14.63 -5.21
N LEU A 493 14.85 -15.25 -6.38
CA LEU A 493 16.07 -15.83 -6.94
C LEU A 493 16.73 -14.80 -7.85
N THR A 494 17.71 -14.07 -7.32
CA THR A 494 18.48 -13.08 -8.08
C THR A 494 19.95 -13.52 -8.20
N PHE A 495 20.72 -12.87 -9.07
CA PHE A 495 22.17 -13.10 -9.17
C PHE A 495 22.90 -12.95 -7.83
N LEU A 496 22.38 -12.13 -6.90
CA LEU A 496 22.90 -11.98 -5.52
C LEU A 496 22.68 -13.24 -4.65
N ALA A 497 21.75 -14.11 -5.02
CA ALA A 497 21.48 -15.39 -4.37
C ALA A 497 22.33 -16.54 -4.96
N VAL A 498 22.80 -16.44 -6.21
CA VAL A 498 23.59 -17.49 -6.90
C VAL A 498 24.78 -17.98 -6.07
N PRO A 499 25.62 -17.13 -5.44
CA PRO A 499 26.75 -17.59 -4.65
C PRO A 499 26.37 -18.31 -3.35
N ARG A 500 25.10 -18.29 -2.93
CA ARG A 500 24.58 -19.15 -1.84
C ARG A 500 23.96 -20.42 -2.40
N LEU A 501 23.11 -20.27 -3.42
CA LEU A 501 22.44 -21.35 -4.13
C LEU A 501 23.42 -22.40 -4.64
N SER A 502 24.46 -21.98 -5.36
CA SER A 502 25.51 -22.89 -5.86
C SER A 502 26.25 -23.61 -4.74
N ARG A 503 26.51 -22.96 -3.59
CA ARG A 503 27.11 -23.63 -2.41
C ARG A 503 26.19 -24.66 -1.78
N THR A 504 24.90 -24.36 -1.65
CA THR A 504 23.93 -25.27 -1.04
C THR A 504 23.58 -26.44 -1.96
N LEU A 505 23.48 -26.22 -3.28
CA LEU A 505 23.32 -27.28 -4.27
C LEU A 505 24.58 -28.15 -4.41
N GLY A 506 25.77 -27.55 -4.35
CA GLY A 506 27.06 -28.25 -4.35
C GLY A 506 27.41 -28.99 -3.05
N GLN A 507 26.56 -28.93 -2.03
CA GLN A 507 26.66 -29.74 -0.81
C GLN A 507 25.84 -31.05 -0.89
N LEU A 508 25.09 -31.26 -1.99
CA LEU A 508 24.28 -32.44 -2.19
C LEU A 508 25.13 -33.60 -2.75
N PRO A 509 24.90 -34.86 -2.32
CA PRO A 509 25.55 -36.04 -2.88
C PRO A 509 25.38 -36.13 -4.40
N GLN A 510 26.47 -36.38 -5.12
CA GLN A 510 26.45 -36.58 -6.57
C GLN A 510 25.66 -37.85 -6.91
N GLY A 511 24.77 -37.76 -7.90
CA GLY A 511 23.91 -38.89 -8.32
C GLY A 511 22.70 -39.17 -7.41
N GLY A 512 22.48 -38.42 -6.32
CA GLY A 512 21.28 -38.53 -5.50
C GLY A 512 20.02 -37.91 -6.14
N ASP A 513 18.85 -38.50 -5.85
CA ASP A 513 17.53 -37.93 -6.18
C ASP A 513 17.31 -36.61 -5.42
N ALA A 514 16.83 -35.57 -6.12
CA ALA A 514 16.59 -34.25 -5.54
C ALA A 514 15.30 -33.59 -6.05
N VAL A 515 14.56 -32.96 -5.14
CA VAL A 515 13.36 -32.18 -5.45
C VAL A 515 13.63 -30.72 -5.10
N VAL A 516 13.47 -29.82 -6.05
CA VAL A 516 13.68 -28.38 -5.85
C VAL A 516 12.33 -27.66 -5.86
N GLU A 517 11.91 -27.15 -4.70
CA GLU A 517 10.67 -26.39 -4.51
C GLU A 517 10.95 -24.89 -4.64
N LEU A 518 10.31 -24.22 -5.59
CA LEU A 518 10.49 -22.80 -5.87
C LEU A 518 9.32 -21.96 -5.32
N ASP A 519 9.37 -21.65 -4.02
CA ASP A 519 8.41 -20.80 -3.29
C ASP A 519 8.75 -19.30 -3.48
N GLY A 520 8.77 -18.87 -4.75
CA GLY A 520 9.28 -17.57 -5.18
C GLY A 520 8.61 -16.99 -6.43
N PHE A 521 8.30 -15.68 -6.40
CA PHE A 521 7.60 -14.98 -7.50
C PHE A 521 8.52 -14.49 -8.64
N PHE A 522 9.84 -14.58 -8.48
CA PHE A 522 10.80 -14.03 -9.45
C PHE A 522 12.13 -14.80 -9.40
N MET A 523 12.62 -15.14 -10.59
CA MET A 523 13.95 -15.71 -10.85
C MET A 523 14.59 -14.92 -12.01
N ASP A 524 15.86 -14.55 -11.89
CA ASP A 524 16.64 -13.96 -13.00
C ASP A 524 17.50 -15.00 -13.74
N HIS A 525 18.09 -14.58 -14.86
CA HIS A 525 18.80 -15.46 -15.78
C HIS A 525 20.02 -16.15 -15.14
N ALA A 526 20.78 -15.44 -14.30
CA ALA A 526 21.94 -16.01 -13.61
C ALA A 526 21.51 -17.06 -12.55
N ALA A 527 20.38 -16.84 -11.88
CA ALA A 527 19.79 -17.86 -11.01
C ALA A 527 19.27 -19.08 -11.79
N TYR A 528 18.66 -18.87 -12.97
CA TYR A 528 18.22 -19.95 -13.85
C TYR A 528 19.39 -20.81 -14.36
N GLU A 529 20.45 -20.19 -14.90
CA GLU A 529 21.65 -20.90 -15.38
C GLU A 529 22.34 -21.68 -14.26
N ALA A 530 22.44 -21.12 -13.05
CA ALA A 530 23.04 -21.80 -11.91
C ALA A 530 22.23 -23.05 -11.47
N ILE A 531 20.90 -23.00 -11.57
CA ILE A 531 20.02 -24.14 -11.27
C ILE A 531 20.11 -25.19 -12.38
N GLN A 532 20.00 -24.80 -13.65
CA GLN A 532 20.00 -25.75 -14.77
C GLN A 532 21.37 -26.39 -15.00
N GLY A 533 22.46 -25.65 -14.81
CA GLY A 533 23.82 -26.19 -14.86
C GLY A 533 24.07 -27.25 -13.79
N TRP A 534 23.61 -27.00 -12.55
CA TRP A 534 23.64 -28.00 -11.49
C TRP A 534 22.72 -29.20 -11.79
N SER A 535 21.49 -28.96 -12.24
CA SER A 535 20.51 -30.00 -12.60
C SER A 535 21.07 -30.96 -13.65
N THR A 536 21.61 -30.39 -14.74
CA THR A 536 22.24 -31.13 -15.84
C THR A 536 23.41 -31.98 -15.33
N ALA A 537 24.27 -31.40 -14.49
CA ALA A 537 25.39 -32.13 -13.88
C ALA A 537 24.91 -33.28 -12.98
N GLN A 538 23.85 -33.08 -12.18
CA GLN A 538 23.30 -34.11 -11.31
C GLN A 538 22.68 -35.27 -12.10
N THR A 539 21.96 -34.98 -13.19
CA THR A 539 21.47 -36.01 -14.12
C THR A 539 22.58 -36.74 -14.88
N ALA A 540 23.69 -36.06 -15.19
CA ALA A 540 24.85 -36.70 -15.82
C ALA A 540 25.58 -37.67 -14.86
N HIS A 541 25.42 -37.52 -13.55
CA HIS A 541 25.87 -38.47 -12.52
C HIS A 541 24.77 -39.47 -12.11
N GLY A 542 23.66 -39.56 -12.87
CA GLY A 542 22.59 -40.55 -12.68
C GLY A 542 21.47 -40.16 -11.71
N GLY A 543 21.54 -39.00 -11.06
CA GLY A 543 20.54 -38.55 -10.08
C GLY A 543 19.33 -37.87 -10.72
N ARG A 544 18.13 -38.07 -10.17
CA ARG A 544 16.89 -37.49 -10.72
C ARG A 544 16.58 -36.15 -10.08
N VAL A 545 16.51 -35.08 -10.87
CA VAL A 545 16.11 -33.74 -10.41
C VAL A 545 14.67 -33.46 -10.82
N VAL A 546 13.85 -32.94 -9.91
CA VAL A 546 12.45 -32.55 -10.17
C VAL A 546 12.17 -31.13 -9.65
N PHE A 547 11.73 -30.24 -10.55
CA PHE A 547 11.31 -28.88 -10.20
C PHE A 547 9.81 -28.81 -9.88
N THR A 548 9.48 -28.31 -8.69
CA THR A 548 8.10 -28.18 -8.20
C THR A 548 7.78 -26.73 -7.85
N GLY A 549 6.57 -26.31 -8.21
CA GLY A 549 5.96 -25.10 -7.66
C GLY A 549 5.27 -25.38 -6.33
N ARG A 550 4.83 -24.30 -5.66
CA ARG A 550 4.05 -24.27 -4.40
C ARG A 550 2.69 -25.02 -4.42
N SER A 551 2.41 -25.76 -5.49
CA SER A 551 1.15 -26.45 -5.78
C SER A 551 1.41 -27.90 -6.26
N GLY A 552 2.60 -28.45 -6.04
CA GLY A 552 3.00 -29.81 -6.46
C GLY A 552 3.25 -29.99 -7.97
N GLY A 553 2.59 -29.18 -8.81
CA GLY A 553 2.76 -29.22 -10.26
C GLY A 553 4.21 -29.03 -10.72
N ARG A 554 4.63 -29.85 -11.70
CA ARG A 554 5.90 -29.69 -12.42
C ARG A 554 5.97 -28.30 -13.04
N ILE A 555 7.10 -27.63 -12.85
CA ILE A 555 7.41 -26.40 -13.57
C ILE A 555 7.87 -26.81 -14.97
N ALA A 556 7.02 -26.57 -15.98
CA ALA A 556 7.35 -26.88 -17.36
C ALA A 556 8.49 -26.00 -17.89
N GLU A 557 9.42 -26.59 -18.63
CA GLU A 557 10.52 -25.85 -19.24
C GLU A 557 10.05 -24.98 -20.41
N PRO A 558 10.61 -23.76 -20.60
CA PRO A 558 10.37 -23.00 -21.81
C PRO A 558 11.07 -23.67 -23.01
N ALA A 559 10.36 -23.80 -24.13
CA ALA A 559 10.94 -24.35 -25.36
C ALA A 559 12.18 -23.55 -25.80
N SER A 560 13.27 -24.25 -26.13
CA SER A 560 14.62 -23.70 -26.28
C SER A 560 14.86 -23.03 -27.66
N ALA A 561 14.11 -21.98 -27.95
CA ALA A 561 14.29 -21.14 -29.15
C ALA A 561 14.48 -19.66 -28.79
N ALA A 562 15.71 -19.14 -28.99
CA ALA A 562 16.03 -17.75 -28.72
C ALA A 562 15.56 -16.83 -29.86
N HIS A 563 14.48 -16.06 -29.64
CA HIS A 563 13.96 -15.10 -30.62
C HIS A 563 13.95 -13.65 -30.11
N SER A 564 14.24 -12.71 -31.02
CA SER A 564 14.71 -11.34 -30.72
C SER A 564 13.61 -10.33 -30.33
N CYS A 565 12.43 -10.78 -29.91
CA CYS A 565 11.27 -9.90 -29.66
C CYS A 565 11.01 -9.52 -28.20
N CYS A 566 11.73 -10.13 -27.24
CA CYS A 566 11.46 -9.97 -25.81
C CYS A 566 11.81 -8.57 -25.27
N ARG A 567 10.90 -7.97 -24.49
CA ARG A 567 11.18 -6.76 -23.72
C ARG A 567 11.91 -7.08 -22.41
N PRO A 568 12.88 -6.26 -21.97
CA PRO A 568 13.48 -6.36 -20.65
C PRO A 568 12.43 -6.30 -19.52
N TRP A 569 12.68 -7.03 -18.43
CA TRP A 569 11.91 -7.03 -17.16
C TRP A 569 10.49 -7.65 -17.20
N THR A 570 10.18 -8.54 -18.15
CA THR A 570 8.91 -9.29 -18.14
C THR A 570 8.92 -10.37 -17.02
N PRO A 571 7.91 -10.44 -16.13
CA PRO A 571 7.87 -11.48 -15.08
C PRO A 571 7.67 -12.89 -15.65
N TRP A 572 8.39 -13.87 -15.11
CA TRP A 572 8.48 -15.24 -15.65
C TRP A 572 7.12 -15.95 -15.79
N ARG A 573 6.19 -15.77 -14.84
CA ARG A 573 4.82 -16.35 -14.88
C ARG A 573 3.95 -15.84 -16.04
N ASN A 574 4.39 -14.83 -16.79
CA ASN A 574 3.64 -14.23 -17.90
C ASN A 574 4.34 -14.47 -19.26
N HIS A 575 5.31 -15.39 -19.34
CA HIS A 575 6.05 -15.66 -20.57
C HIS A 575 5.35 -16.71 -21.43
N HIS A 576 4.28 -16.28 -22.11
CA HIS A 576 3.58 -17.06 -23.13
C HIS A 576 3.86 -16.50 -24.52
N CYS A 577 4.73 -17.17 -25.27
CA CYS A 577 4.79 -17.02 -26.72
C CYS A 577 3.70 -17.90 -27.33
N HIS A 578 2.75 -17.29 -28.06
CA HIS A 578 1.77 -18.04 -28.84
C HIS A 578 2.33 -18.27 -30.25
N ASP A 579 2.62 -19.51 -30.59
CA ASP A 579 2.72 -19.94 -31.99
C ASP A 579 1.30 -20.09 -32.56
N GLU A 580 1.02 -19.49 -33.71
CA GLU A 580 -0.15 -19.84 -34.52
C GLU A 580 0.23 -20.90 -35.57
N PRO A 581 -0.22 -22.16 -35.45
CA PRO A 581 -0.04 -23.17 -36.49
C PRO A 581 -1.02 -22.91 -37.65
N GLY A 582 -0.74 -21.89 -38.48
CA GLY A 582 -1.80 -21.25 -39.28
C GLY A 582 -1.50 -20.84 -40.73
N ARG A 583 -0.27 -20.98 -41.28
CA ARG A 583 -0.07 -20.73 -42.73
C ARG A 583 1.18 -21.38 -43.35
N ALA A 584 0.95 -22.39 -44.19
CA ALA A 584 1.94 -22.82 -45.17
C ALA A 584 2.01 -21.79 -46.33
N PRO A 585 3.20 -21.47 -46.88
CA PRO A 585 3.29 -20.79 -48.16
C PRO A 585 2.95 -21.77 -49.30
N GLU A 586 2.09 -21.37 -50.22
CA GLU A 586 1.74 -22.18 -51.39
C GLU A 586 2.91 -22.29 -52.37
N THR A 587 3.27 -23.52 -52.74
CA THR A 587 4.26 -23.80 -53.79
C THR A 587 3.65 -23.57 -55.17
N SER A 588 4.11 -22.54 -55.89
CA SER A 588 3.93 -22.41 -57.34
C SER A 588 5.25 -22.71 -58.05
N HIS A 589 5.19 -23.46 -59.14
CA HIS A 589 6.33 -24.16 -59.73
C HIS A 589 6.96 -23.42 -60.93
N ASP A 590 8.15 -23.88 -61.31
CA ASP A 590 8.78 -23.83 -62.65
C ASP A 590 9.55 -22.60 -63.18
N LEU A 591 10.41 -22.94 -64.15
CA LEU A 591 11.16 -22.13 -65.12
C LEU A 591 12.42 -21.38 -64.66
N ALA A 592 13.55 -22.11 -64.64
CA ALA A 592 14.83 -21.61 -65.13
C ALA A 592 14.88 -21.74 -66.68
N PRO A 593 15.71 -20.96 -67.41
CA PRO A 593 17.14 -21.26 -67.52
C PRO A 593 18.08 -20.04 -67.36
N GLY A 594 19.39 -20.28 -67.40
CA GLY A 594 20.46 -19.26 -67.31
C GLY A 594 20.78 -18.58 -68.67
N PRO A 595 22.05 -18.17 -68.97
CA PRO A 595 23.31 -18.53 -68.29
C PRO A 595 24.35 -17.38 -68.08
N GLY A 596 25.45 -17.72 -67.38
CA GLY A 596 26.80 -17.30 -67.81
C GLY A 596 27.61 -16.32 -66.94
N LEU A 597 28.94 -16.52 -66.95
CA LEU A 597 30.05 -15.58 -66.64
C LEU A 597 30.11 -14.99 -65.19
N GLY A 598 31.16 -15.17 -64.38
CA GLY A 598 32.38 -15.99 -64.47
C GLY A 598 33.70 -15.19 -64.31
N LYS A 599 34.68 -15.75 -63.56
CA LYS A 599 36.04 -15.18 -63.26
C LYS A 599 36.00 -13.99 -62.27
N ARG A 600 37.03 -13.60 -61.51
CA ARG A 600 38.41 -14.05 -61.15
C ARG A 600 38.79 -13.24 -59.86
N SER A 601 39.78 -13.52 -59.00
CA SER A 601 40.53 -14.71 -58.53
C SER A 601 41.58 -14.24 -57.49
N THR A 602 42.40 -15.14 -56.92
CA THR A 602 43.81 -14.91 -56.43
C THR A 602 44.09 -13.82 -55.38
N GLY A 603 44.87 -14.10 -54.31
CA GLY A 603 45.42 -13.00 -53.50
C GLY A 603 46.14 -13.33 -52.18
N THR A 604 47.36 -13.80 -52.29
CA THR A 604 48.41 -13.88 -51.24
C THR A 604 48.50 -12.72 -50.21
N GLY A 605 48.58 -13.06 -48.90
CA GLY A 605 49.86 -12.98 -48.17
C GLY A 605 50.16 -11.84 -47.15
N ARG A 606 50.84 -12.26 -46.08
CA ARG A 606 51.87 -11.55 -45.26
C ARG A 606 51.50 -10.41 -44.26
N THR A 607 51.59 -10.79 -42.97
CA THR A 607 52.32 -10.06 -41.87
C THR A 607 51.67 -8.76 -41.32
N ARG A 608 52.05 -8.18 -40.15
CA ARG A 608 53.27 -8.32 -39.32
C ARG A 608 53.09 -7.79 -37.86
N ARG A 609 53.68 -8.48 -36.84
CA ARG A 609 54.01 -7.97 -35.47
C ARG A 609 52.80 -7.51 -34.60
N ALA A 610 52.88 -7.32 -33.26
CA ALA A 610 53.75 -7.76 -32.15
C ALA A 610 52.95 -7.50 -30.82
N ALA A 611 53.30 -7.96 -29.62
CA ALA A 611 54.55 -8.52 -29.09
C ALA A 611 54.31 -9.69 -28.10
N ASN A 612 55.38 -10.22 -27.50
CA ASN A 612 55.39 -11.44 -26.68
C ASN A 612 56.40 -11.33 -25.52
N THR A 613 55.96 -11.57 -24.28
CA THR A 613 56.74 -11.90 -23.06
C THR A 613 55.74 -12.27 -21.94
N GLY A 614 55.95 -13.24 -21.04
CA GLY A 614 56.88 -14.38 -20.95
C GLY A 614 56.23 -15.42 -20.00
N SER A 615 56.30 -16.73 -20.25
CA SER A 615 57.46 -17.64 -20.08
C SER A 615 57.60 -18.23 -18.66
N THR A 616 57.38 -19.56 -18.55
CA THR A 616 58.17 -20.56 -17.78
C THR A 616 58.41 -20.41 -16.25
N ALA A 617 58.50 -21.48 -15.43
CA ALA A 617 58.23 -22.92 -15.59
C ALA A 617 58.27 -23.64 -14.20
N HIS A 618 58.12 -24.97 -14.21
CA HIS A 618 58.30 -25.97 -13.13
C HIS A 618 59.24 -25.64 -11.94
N ILE A 619 58.92 -26.20 -10.76
CA ILE A 619 59.69 -27.28 -10.08
C ILE A 619 58.96 -27.75 -8.80
N SER A 620 59.15 -29.03 -8.43
CA SER A 620 58.75 -29.71 -7.17
C SER A 620 59.94 -30.58 -6.70
N PRO A 621 59.92 -31.35 -5.59
CA PRO A 621 58.91 -31.57 -4.54
C PRO A 621 59.55 -31.48 -3.12
N THR A 622 59.34 -32.50 -2.25
CA THR A 622 59.98 -32.80 -0.94
C THR A 622 59.60 -31.96 0.29
N ASP A 623 59.54 -32.51 1.52
CA ASP A 623 59.23 -33.88 2.01
C ASP A 623 59.02 -33.84 3.55
N ARG A 624 58.20 -34.74 4.13
CA ARG A 624 58.20 -35.12 5.58
C ARG A 624 57.86 -34.05 6.63
N ASP A 625 57.65 -34.35 7.92
CA ASP A 625 57.04 -35.50 8.64
C ASP A 625 56.71 -35.03 10.07
N ALA A 626 55.69 -35.60 10.71
CA ALA A 626 55.62 -35.94 12.15
C ALA A 626 54.17 -36.25 12.58
N ASN A 627 54.00 -37.05 13.62
CA ASN A 627 52.73 -37.56 14.15
C ASN A 627 52.68 -37.38 15.68
N CYS A 628 51.60 -37.87 16.33
CA CYS A 628 51.49 -38.17 17.77
C CYS A 628 51.30 -36.96 18.73
N ASP A 629 50.54 -37.06 19.84
CA ASP A 629 49.48 -38.02 20.18
C ASP A 629 48.60 -37.56 21.38
N ALA A 630 47.56 -38.36 21.67
CA ALA A 630 46.98 -38.65 22.99
C ALA A 630 46.27 -37.59 23.88
N ASN A 631 45.02 -37.97 24.21
CA ASN A 631 44.42 -38.04 25.56
C ASN A 631 43.64 -36.89 26.25
N ARG A 632 42.59 -37.39 26.94
CA ARG A 632 41.69 -36.82 27.97
C ARG A 632 42.37 -36.91 29.37
N PRO A 633 41.85 -36.33 30.49
CA PRO A 633 40.46 -36.47 30.97
C PRO A 633 39.82 -35.17 31.53
N ALA A 634 38.93 -35.28 32.52
CA ALA A 634 38.00 -34.25 33.00
C ALA A 634 38.42 -33.65 34.36
N ASP A 635 37.71 -32.61 34.84
CA ASP A 635 37.03 -32.68 36.16
C ASP A 635 35.99 -31.57 36.43
N HIS A 636 35.23 -31.72 37.53
CA HIS A 636 34.24 -30.80 38.12
C HIS A 636 34.84 -30.16 39.42
N PRO A 637 34.14 -29.53 40.43
CA PRO A 637 32.69 -29.39 40.73
C PRO A 637 32.22 -27.99 41.28
N ALA A 638 31.01 -27.97 41.90
CA ALA A 638 30.50 -27.04 42.94
C ALA A 638 30.08 -25.58 42.51
N ASP A 639 29.16 -24.87 43.19
CA ASP A 639 28.45 -25.15 44.47
C ASP A 639 26.97 -24.63 44.52
N ARG A 640 26.27 -24.83 45.66
CA ARG A 640 24.86 -24.46 46.01
C ARG A 640 24.81 -23.25 47.00
N PRO A 641 23.74 -22.90 47.78
CA PRO A 641 22.32 -23.37 47.86
C PRO A 641 21.20 -22.28 48.00
N ALA A 642 19.94 -22.77 48.03
CA ALA A 642 18.68 -22.41 48.76
C ALA A 642 18.52 -21.05 49.54
N SER A 643 17.33 -20.58 49.97
CA SER A 643 16.13 -21.32 50.44
C SER A 643 14.80 -20.49 50.48
N HIS A 644 13.77 -21.09 51.11
CA HIS A 644 12.35 -20.68 51.28
C HIS A 644 12.07 -19.31 51.93
N ASP A 645 10.82 -18.83 51.79
CA ASP A 645 9.93 -18.69 52.96
C ASP A 645 8.42 -18.77 52.59
N ALA A 646 7.54 -19.08 53.55
CA ALA A 646 6.07 -19.07 53.44
C ALA A 646 5.38 -19.08 54.82
N SER A 647 4.29 -18.30 55.02
CA SER A 647 3.50 -18.29 56.26
C SER A 647 2.02 -17.93 56.06
N HIS A 648 1.16 -18.34 57.01
CA HIS A 648 -0.31 -18.21 57.02
C HIS A 648 -0.81 -17.08 57.94
N ASP A 649 -2.09 -16.70 57.80
CA ASP A 649 -2.93 -16.33 58.97
C ASP A 649 -4.44 -16.64 58.74
N MET A 650 -5.28 -16.48 59.79
CA MET A 650 -6.63 -17.06 59.97
C MET A 650 -7.54 -16.13 60.83
N THR A 651 -8.88 -16.24 60.99
CA THR A 651 -9.96 -17.12 60.49
C THR A 651 -11.34 -16.40 60.62
N ILE A 652 -12.45 -17.04 60.17
CA ILE A 652 -13.86 -17.01 60.72
C ILE A 652 -14.41 -15.64 61.21
N ASP A 653 -15.48 -15.06 60.65
CA ASP A 653 -16.88 -15.57 60.74
C ASP A 653 -17.84 -15.00 59.65
N SER A 654 -19.15 -15.01 59.90
CA SER A 654 -20.23 -15.14 58.91
C SER A 654 -21.02 -13.82 58.60
N PRO A 655 -22.31 -13.80 58.19
CA PRO A 655 -22.63 -13.29 56.85
C PRO A 655 -23.57 -12.07 56.79
N GLY A 656 -23.52 -11.33 55.67
CA GLY A 656 -24.67 -10.55 55.20
C GLY A 656 -24.39 -9.15 54.65
N ASN A 657 -24.37 -9.02 53.32
CA ASN A 657 -25.11 -7.99 52.59
C ASN A 657 -24.96 -8.23 51.07
N ALA A 658 -26.07 -8.21 50.32
CA ALA A 658 -26.07 -8.42 48.88
C ALA A 658 -25.86 -7.08 48.14
N PRO A 659 -24.75 -6.89 47.39
CA PRO A 659 -24.58 -5.70 46.56
C PRO A 659 -25.38 -5.86 45.26
N THR A 660 -26.06 -4.78 44.86
CA THR A 660 -26.79 -4.67 43.59
C THR A 660 -25.92 -5.13 42.40
N PRO A 661 -26.44 -5.92 41.43
CA PRO A 661 -25.65 -6.34 40.28
C PRO A 661 -25.13 -5.13 39.51
N ALA A 662 -23.80 -5.05 39.35
CA ALA A 662 -23.16 -4.00 38.59
C ALA A 662 -23.66 -4.02 37.14
N PRO A 663 -23.85 -2.85 36.49
CA PRO A 663 -24.27 -2.81 35.09
C PRO A 663 -23.22 -3.53 34.23
N ALA A 664 -23.67 -4.53 33.47
CA ALA A 664 -22.80 -5.34 32.64
C ALA A 664 -21.99 -4.43 31.68
N PRO A 665 -20.68 -4.70 31.48
CA PRO A 665 -19.83 -3.83 30.67
C PRO A 665 -20.38 -3.73 29.24
N GLU A 666 -20.80 -2.53 28.86
CA GLU A 666 -21.55 -2.31 27.63
C GLU A 666 -20.68 -2.57 26.40
N ALA A 667 -20.81 -3.78 25.84
CA ALA A 667 -20.01 -4.21 24.70
C ALA A 667 -20.19 -3.23 23.52
N PRO A 668 -19.09 -2.72 22.89
CA PRO A 668 -19.14 -1.56 21.99
C PRO A 668 -19.78 -1.90 20.63
N ARG A 669 -21.12 -1.94 20.59
CA ARG A 669 -21.99 -2.25 19.45
C ARG A 669 -22.06 -1.11 18.40
N LEU A 670 -20.88 -0.63 17.96
CA LEU A 670 -20.76 0.38 16.89
C LEU A 670 -19.54 0.17 15.95
N ALA A 671 -18.71 -0.85 16.18
CA ALA A 671 -17.46 -1.05 15.44
C ALA A 671 -17.59 -1.84 14.11
N GLY A 672 -18.76 -2.40 13.78
CA GLY A 672 -18.95 -3.32 12.66
C GLY A 672 -18.87 -2.67 11.27
N GLY A 673 -19.74 -1.69 10.98
CA GLY A 673 -19.92 -1.15 9.62
C GLY A 673 -18.65 -0.58 8.97
N ASN A 674 -17.79 0.08 9.76
CA ASN A 674 -16.52 0.61 9.27
C ASN A 674 -15.52 -0.48 8.83
N ARG A 675 -15.62 -1.72 9.34
CA ARG A 675 -14.71 -2.81 8.91
C ARG A 675 -14.98 -3.24 7.47
N LEU A 676 -16.25 -3.38 7.07
CA LEU A 676 -16.61 -3.76 5.69
C LEU A 676 -16.21 -2.67 4.68
N ILE A 677 -16.48 -1.40 4.98
CA ILE A 677 -16.12 -0.27 4.12
C ILE A 677 -14.59 -0.14 4.00
N SER A 678 -13.86 -0.35 5.10
CA SER A 678 -12.39 -0.40 5.10
C SER A 678 -11.85 -1.58 4.29
N GLY A 679 -12.47 -2.77 4.41
CA GLY A 679 -12.15 -3.98 3.64
C GLY A 679 -12.33 -3.78 2.14
N LEU A 680 -13.50 -3.28 1.70
CA LEU A 680 -13.76 -2.92 0.30
C LEU A 680 -12.78 -1.84 -0.21
N SER A 681 -12.47 -0.85 0.63
CA SER A 681 -11.46 0.17 0.33
C SER A 681 -10.03 -0.38 0.27
N SER A 682 -9.74 -1.51 0.92
CA SER A 682 -8.48 -2.25 0.80
C SER A 682 -8.46 -3.04 -0.52
N PHE A 683 -9.50 -3.82 -0.79
CA PHE A 683 -9.68 -4.56 -2.04
C PHE A 683 -9.50 -3.64 -3.26
N GLN A 684 -10.22 -2.52 -3.33
CA GLN A 684 -10.17 -1.56 -4.46
C GLN A 684 -8.80 -0.88 -4.65
N ARG A 685 -7.93 -0.86 -3.63
CA ARG A 685 -6.56 -0.32 -3.73
C ARG A 685 -5.51 -1.38 -4.04
N ASN A 686 -5.64 -2.56 -3.44
CA ASN A 686 -4.55 -3.53 -3.32
C ASN A 686 -4.80 -4.81 -4.14
N THR A 687 -6.03 -5.31 -4.14
CA THR A 687 -6.39 -6.61 -4.73
C THR A 687 -7.02 -6.46 -6.11
N ALA A 688 -7.95 -5.51 -6.25
CA ALA A 688 -8.68 -5.24 -7.50
C ALA A 688 -7.79 -4.91 -8.71
N PRO A 689 -6.58 -4.32 -8.58
CA PRO A 689 -5.66 -4.18 -9.70
C PRO A 689 -4.99 -5.49 -10.14
N LEU A 690 -4.92 -6.50 -9.26
CA LEU A 690 -4.26 -7.78 -9.51
C LEU A 690 -5.22 -8.83 -10.10
N VAL A 691 -6.50 -8.77 -9.73
CA VAL A 691 -7.54 -9.70 -10.20
C VAL A 691 -8.45 -9.12 -11.30
N ARG A 692 -8.15 -7.91 -11.80
CA ARG A 692 -9.04 -7.20 -12.74
C ARG A 692 -9.26 -7.97 -14.02
N ASP A 693 -8.19 -8.45 -14.63
CA ASP A 693 -8.22 -8.99 -15.98
C ASP A 693 -8.86 -10.39 -15.95
N GLU A 694 -8.64 -11.14 -14.87
CA GLU A 694 -9.34 -12.39 -14.55
C GLU A 694 -10.85 -12.18 -14.36
N LEU A 695 -11.26 -11.24 -13.51
CA LEU A 695 -12.69 -10.93 -13.32
C LEU A 695 -13.33 -10.35 -14.59
N ALA A 696 -12.56 -9.66 -15.45
CA ALA A 696 -13.04 -9.19 -16.75
C ALA A 696 -13.20 -10.34 -17.76
N ARG A 697 -12.33 -11.36 -17.72
CA ARG A 697 -12.46 -12.61 -18.48
C ARG A 697 -13.73 -13.35 -18.09
N LEU A 698 -13.89 -13.66 -16.80
CA LEU A 698 -15.05 -14.39 -16.26
C LEU A 698 -16.38 -13.64 -16.50
N ALA A 699 -16.38 -12.31 -16.52
CA ALA A 699 -17.55 -11.50 -16.86
C ALA A 699 -17.96 -11.54 -18.35
N VAL A 700 -17.12 -12.13 -19.22
CA VAL A 700 -17.40 -12.32 -20.67
C VAL A 700 -17.57 -13.79 -21.01
N GLU A 701 -16.76 -14.67 -20.45
CA GLU A 701 -16.74 -16.12 -20.72
C GLU A 701 -17.72 -16.92 -19.85
N GLY A 702 -18.21 -16.33 -18.76
CA GLY A 702 -19.06 -16.97 -17.76
C GLY A 702 -18.27 -17.77 -16.72
N GLN A 703 -19.00 -18.39 -15.79
CA GLN A 703 -18.42 -19.34 -14.82
C GLN A 703 -18.42 -20.76 -15.40
N ARG A 704 -17.36 -21.53 -15.12
CA ARG A 704 -17.27 -22.96 -15.45
C ARG A 704 -16.69 -23.75 -14.27
N PRO A 705 -17.42 -23.80 -13.13
CA PRO A 705 -16.94 -24.49 -11.94
C PRO A 705 -16.95 -26.01 -12.17
N SER A 706 -15.91 -26.70 -11.72
CA SER A 706 -15.86 -28.17 -11.77
C SER A 706 -16.69 -28.82 -10.65
N GLN A 707 -17.05 -28.06 -9.61
CA GLN A 707 -17.60 -28.61 -8.37
C GLN A 707 -18.69 -27.72 -7.75
N LEU A 708 -19.77 -28.36 -7.28
CA LEU A 708 -20.76 -27.76 -6.37
C LEU A 708 -20.30 -28.01 -4.92
N PHE A 709 -20.22 -26.95 -4.11
CA PHE A 709 -19.79 -27.03 -2.72
C PHE A 709 -20.91 -26.53 -1.80
N ILE A 710 -21.56 -27.44 -1.07
CA ILE A 710 -22.64 -27.17 -0.12
C ILE A 710 -22.03 -27.12 1.29
N THR A 711 -22.16 -25.98 1.98
CA THR A 711 -21.60 -25.83 3.33
C THR A 711 -22.40 -24.85 4.19
N CYS A 712 -21.97 -24.68 5.44
CA CYS A 712 -22.62 -23.83 6.41
C CYS A 712 -22.44 -22.32 6.11
N ALA A 713 -23.44 -21.52 6.49
CA ALA A 713 -23.39 -20.05 6.52
C ALA A 713 -22.49 -19.49 7.65
N ASP A 714 -21.87 -20.34 8.47
CA ASP A 714 -20.96 -19.95 9.55
C ASP A 714 -19.79 -19.08 9.05
N SER A 715 -19.60 -17.91 9.68
CA SER A 715 -18.57 -16.94 9.29
C SER A 715 -17.13 -17.46 9.30
N ARG A 716 -16.85 -18.59 9.97
CA ARG A 716 -15.53 -19.24 10.04
C ARG A 716 -15.23 -20.09 8.80
N LEU A 717 -16.26 -20.49 8.05
CA LEU A 717 -16.12 -21.32 6.86
C LEU A 717 -15.89 -20.43 5.63
N VAL A 718 -14.70 -20.55 5.04
CA VAL A 718 -14.27 -19.80 3.85
C VAL A 718 -13.81 -20.80 2.80
N THR A 719 -14.74 -21.25 1.96
CA THR A 719 -14.53 -22.38 1.02
C THR A 719 -13.27 -22.23 0.18
N SER A 720 -13.12 -21.11 -0.53
CA SER A 720 -11.94 -20.80 -1.35
C SER A 720 -10.59 -20.73 -0.60
N MET A 721 -10.60 -20.67 0.74
CA MET A 721 -9.38 -20.81 1.55
C MET A 721 -9.11 -22.28 1.87
N ILE A 722 -10.15 -23.04 2.22
CA ILE A 722 -10.07 -24.46 2.59
C ILE A 722 -9.71 -25.33 1.38
N THR A 723 -10.26 -25.01 0.20
CA THR A 723 -10.02 -25.73 -1.06
C THR A 723 -8.95 -25.09 -1.96
N ALA A 724 -8.36 -23.97 -1.52
CA ALA A 724 -7.43 -23.13 -2.29
C ALA A 724 -7.96 -22.60 -3.66
N SER A 725 -9.27 -22.68 -3.91
CA SER A 725 -9.90 -22.36 -5.20
C SER A 725 -9.91 -20.86 -5.54
N GLY A 726 -9.79 -20.54 -6.83
CA GLY A 726 -9.88 -19.20 -7.39
C GLY A 726 -11.32 -18.76 -7.74
N PRO A 727 -11.47 -17.54 -8.30
CA PRO A 727 -12.77 -17.04 -8.78
C PRO A 727 -13.26 -17.87 -9.98
N GLY A 728 -14.46 -18.43 -9.88
CA GLY A 728 -15.10 -19.21 -10.95
C GLY A 728 -14.96 -20.73 -10.83
N ASP A 729 -14.02 -21.23 -10.02
CA ASP A 729 -13.71 -22.66 -9.87
C ASP A 729 -14.80 -23.46 -9.12
N LEU A 730 -15.47 -22.83 -8.15
CA LEU A 730 -16.51 -23.46 -7.31
C LEU A 730 -17.86 -22.76 -7.44
N PHE A 731 -18.92 -23.54 -7.62
CA PHE A 731 -20.28 -23.08 -7.36
C PHE A 731 -20.61 -23.36 -5.89
N THR A 732 -20.75 -22.34 -5.04
CA THR A 732 -20.89 -22.55 -3.58
C THR A 732 -22.30 -22.21 -3.09
N VAL A 733 -22.96 -23.18 -2.44
CA VAL A 733 -24.22 -22.98 -1.69
C VAL A 733 -23.88 -22.87 -0.20
N ARG A 734 -24.36 -21.81 0.45
CA ARG A 734 -24.11 -21.56 1.89
C ARG A 734 -25.43 -21.36 2.62
N ASN A 735 -25.85 -22.37 3.38
CA ASN A 735 -27.10 -22.35 4.15
C ASN A 735 -26.87 -22.73 5.62
N ILE A 736 -27.90 -22.70 6.45
CA ILE A 736 -27.75 -22.92 7.90
C ILE A 736 -27.57 -24.43 8.16
N GLY A 737 -26.37 -24.87 8.51
CA GLY A 737 -26.09 -26.28 8.83
C GLY A 737 -25.86 -27.21 7.64
N ASN A 738 -25.48 -26.68 6.47
CA ASN A 738 -25.15 -27.45 5.25
C ASN A 738 -26.25 -28.44 4.79
N LEU A 739 -27.50 -28.12 5.10
CA LEU A 739 -28.69 -28.94 4.89
C LEU A 739 -29.10 -29.01 3.41
N VAL A 740 -29.57 -30.18 2.98
CA VAL A 740 -30.12 -30.44 1.65
C VAL A 740 -31.54 -30.98 1.86
N PRO A 741 -32.60 -30.21 1.50
CA PRO A 741 -33.96 -30.74 1.53
C PRO A 741 -34.08 -31.96 0.61
N LEU A 742 -34.88 -32.94 1.03
CA LEU A 742 -35.38 -34.00 0.15
C LEU A 742 -36.24 -33.38 -0.98
N PRO A 743 -36.23 -33.94 -2.20
CA PRO A 743 -37.19 -33.57 -3.23
C PRO A 743 -38.63 -33.81 -2.74
N ASP A 744 -39.57 -33.03 -3.26
CA ASP A 744 -41.02 -33.10 -3.04
C ASP A 744 -41.53 -33.06 -1.57
N ALA A 745 -40.67 -32.81 -0.59
CA ALA A 745 -41.09 -32.49 0.76
C ALA A 745 -41.90 -31.18 0.77
N GLU A 746 -43.14 -31.19 1.30
CA GLU A 746 -44.14 -30.10 1.20
C GLU A 746 -43.74 -28.78 1.91
N SER A 747 -42.75 -28.09 1.35
CA SER A 747 -42.35 -26.75 1.76
C SER A 747 -41.55 -26.04 0.68
N GLY A 748 -42.00 -24.84 0.31
CA GLY A 748 -41.44 -24.06 -0.79
C GLY A 748 -40.07 -23.41 -0.56
N ASP A 749 -39.09 -24.14 -0.03
CA ASP A 749 -37.67 -23.77 -0.19
C ASP A 749 -37.05 -24.50 -1.40
N HIS A 750 -37.43 -24.03 -2.58
CA HIS A 750 -36.84 -24.47 -3.84
C HIS A 750 -35.41 -23.93 -4.04
N SER A 751 -34.85 -23.13 -3.12
CA SER A 751 -33.57 -22.44 -3.34
C SER A 751 -32.37 -23.38 -3.35
N VAL A 752 -32.44 -24.52 -2.67
CA VAL A 752 -31.36 -25.53 -2.70
C VAL A 752 -31.56 -26.51 -3.86
N GLY A 753 -32.79 -26.97 -4.12
CA GLY A 753 -33.11 -27.80 -5.29
C GLY A 753 -32.72 -27.13 -6.61
N ALA A 754 -33.17 -25.90 -6.84
CA ALA A 754 -32.82 -25.13 -8.04
C ALA A 754 -31.31 -24.84 -8.14
N ALA A 755 -30.58 -24.75 -7.02
CA ALA A 755 -29.12 -24.62 -7.04
C ALA A 755 -28.42 -25.93 -7.40
N ILE A 756 -28.97 -27.08 -7.01
CA ILE A 756 -28.50 -28.42 -7.41
C ILE A 756 -28.76 -28.60 -8.91
N GLU A 757 -30.00 -28.44 -9.38
CA GLU A 757 -30.37 -28.52 -10.80
C GLU A 757 -29.48 -27.62 -11.68
N TYR A 758 -29.31 -26.35 -11.28
CA TYR A 758 -28.48 -25.41 -12.03
C TYR A 758 -27.00 -25.84 -12.08
N ALA A 759 -26.46 -26.38 -10.98
CA ALA A 759 -25.10 -26.90 -10.97
C ALA A 759 -24.93 -28.16 -11.85
N VAL A 760 -25.90 -29.07 -11.77
CA VAL A 760 -25.81 -30.41 -12.34
C VAL A 760 -26.13 -30.43 -13.84
N ASP A 761 -27.12 -29.66 -14.29
CA ASP A 761 -27.60 -29.68 -15.68
C ASP A 761 -27.18 -28.45 -16.51
N VAL A 762 -27.09 -27.26 -15.89
CA VAL A 762 -26.70 -26.03 -16.60
C VAL A 762 -25.19 -25.80 -16.56
N LEU A 763 -24.57 -25.84 -15.38
CA LEU A 763 -23.12 -25.68 -15.22
C LEU A 763 -22.33 -26.97 -15.49
N LYS A 764 -22.99 -28.13 -15.35
CA LYS A 764 -22.44 -29.48 -15.57
C LYS A 764 -21.20 -29.79 -14.72
N VAL A 765 -21.26 -29.46 -13.43
CA VAL A 765 -20.21 -29.81 -12.46
C VAL A 765 -19.87 -31.31 -12.48
N GLU A 766 -18.61 -31.65 -12.25
CA GLU A 766 -18.07 -33.03 -12.22
C GLU A 766 -18.16 -33.66 -10.82
N SER A 767 -18.29 -32.84 -9.76
CA SER A 767 -18.52 -33.32 -8.40
C SER A 767 -19.41 -32.41 -7.55
N ILE A 768 -19.97 -32.99 -6.49
CA ILE A 768 -20.70 -32.29 -5.42
C ILE A 768 -20.03 -32.64 -4.09
N THR A 769 -19.86 -31.66 -3.22
CA THR A 769 -19.33 -31.86 -1.86
C THR A 769 -20.23 -31.26 -0.81
N VAL A 770 -20.57 -32.06 0.20
CA VAL A 770 -21.22 -31.57 1.42
C VAL A 770 -20.15 -31.41 2.49
N CYS A 771 -19.96 -30.19 2.97
CA CYS A 771 -18.95 -29.83 3.96
C CYS A 771 -19.60 -29.37 5.28
N GLY A 772 -19.60 -30.29 6.25
CA GLY A 772 -19.91 -30.01 7.66
C GLY A 772 -18.69 -29.50 8.42
N HIS A 773 -18.88 -29.02 9.66
CA HIS A 773 -17.78 -28.43 10.43
C HIS A 773 -17.98 -28.54 11.94
N SER A 774 -16.87 -28.43 12.69
CA SER A 774 -16.92 -28.50 14.14
C SER A 774 -17.57 -27.29 14.81
N GLY A 775 -18.28 -27.54 15.92
CA GLY A 775 -19.04 -26.53 16.65
C GLY A 775 -20.09 -25.82 15.78
N CYS A 776 -20.91 -26.59 15.05
CA CYS A 776 -21.94 -26.03 14.17
C CYS A 776 -23.17 -25.56 14.97
N GLY A 777 -23.38 -24.25 15.06
CA GLY A 777 -24.53 -23.68 15.79
C GLY A 777 -25.91 -24.11 15.27
N ALA A 778 -26.01 -24.53 14.00
CA ALA A 778 -27.23 -25.10 13.44
C ALA A 778 -27.55 -26.49 14.02
N MET A 779 -26.53 -27.37 14.08
CA MET A 779 -26.65 -28.70 14.68
C MET A 779 -26.83 -28.60 16.20
N GLN A 780 -26.22 -27.59 16.85
CA GLN A 780 -26.42 -27.32 18.27
C GLN A 780 -27.85 -26.85 18.58
N ALA A 781 -28.44 -26.00 17.74
CA ALA A 781 -29.85 -25.60 17.85
C ALA A 781 -30.79 -26.79 17.62
N LEU A 782 -30.47 -27.67 16.66
CA LEU A 782 -31.22 -28.90 16.37
C LEU A 782 -31.17 -29.91 17.54
N LEU A 783 -30.02 -30.08 18.20
CA LEU A 783 -29.89 -30.85 19.45
C LEU A 783 -30.68 -30.25 20.63
N GLY A 784 -30.97 -28.95 20.60
CA GLY A 784 -31.80 -28.27 21.60
C GLY A 784 -33.29 -28.62 21.52
N GLY A 785 -33.73 -29.28 20.44
CA GLY A 785 -35.12 -29.66 20.20
C GLY A 785 -35.98 -28.53 19.62
N GLU A 786 -37.27 -28.82 19.46
CA GLU A 786 -38.27 -27.87 18.97
C GLU A 786 -38.53 -26.77 20.04
N PRO A 787 -38.47 -25.48 19.68
CA PRO A 787 -38.87 -24.41 20.60
C PRO A 787 -40.39 -24.47 20.86
N ASP A 788 -40.75 -24.40 22.14
CA ASP A 788 -42.10 -24.41 22.75
C ASP A 788 -43.30 -24.68 21.82
N ARG A 789 -43.95 -25.84 22.03
CA ARG A 789 -44.99 -26.41 21.15
C ARG A 789 -46.25 -25.56 20.98
N ASP A 790 -46.53 -24.66 21.91
CA ASP A 790 -47.68 -23.75 21.83
C ASP A 790 -47.42 -22.54 20.90
N SER A 791 -46.19 -22.39 20.38
CA SER A 791 -45.82 -21.32 19.44
C SER A 791 -45.75 -21.80 17.98
N PRO A 792 -46.17 -20.98 17.00
CA PRO A 792 -46.09 -21.34 15.58
C PRO A 792 -44.62 -21.47 15.13
N PRO A 793 -44.26 -22.50 14.34
CA PRO A 793 -42.86 -22.83 14.06
C PRO A 793 -42.17 -21.68 13.31
N THR A 794 -41.04 -21.23 13.85
CA THR A 794 -40.23 -20.13 13.31
C THR A 794 -39.61 -20.50 11.94
N SER A 795 -39.25 -19.51 11.13
CA SER A 795 -38.56 -19.77 9.85
C SER A 795 -37.24 -20.51 10.03
N LEU A 796 -36.55 -20.33 11.16
CA LEU A 796 -35.34 -21.10 11.49
C LEU A 796 -35.68 -22.58 11.75
N TRP A 797 -36.73 -22.86 12.52
CA TRP A 797 -37.13 -24.25 12.79
C TRP A 797 -37.68 -24.97 11.55
N ARG A 798 -38.47 -24.26 10.72
CA ARG A 798 -38.92 -24.75 9.40
C ARG A 798 -37.75 -25.09 8.45
N TRP A 799 -36.57 -24.52 8.67
CA TRP A 799 -35.36 -24.90 7.97
C TRP A 799 -34.63 -26.06 8.68
N LEU A 800 -34.37 -25.95 9.99
CA LEU A 800 -33.62 -26.95 10.76
C LEU A 800 -34.26 -28.34 10.77
N ARG A 801 -35.59 -28.44 10.61
CA ARG A 801 -36.30 -29.73 10.49
C ARG A 801 -35.77 -30.63 9.36
N HIS A 802 -35.15 -30.09 8.31
CA HIS A 802 -34.53 -30.90 7.25
C HIS A 802 -33.31 -31.71 7.76
N GLY A 803 -32.82 -31.42 8.97
CA GLY A 803 -31.83 -32.22 9.70
C GLY A 803 -32.43 -33.22 10.70
N LEU A 804 -33.75 -33.32 10.87
CA LEU A 804 -34.36 -34.35 11.75
C LEU A 804 -33.95 -35.78 11.37
N PRO A 805 -33.87 -36.17 10.08
CA PRO A 805 -33.32 -37.48 9.69
C PRO A 805 -31.88 -37.70 10.16
N SER A 806 -31.08 -36.65 10.36
CA SER A 806 -29.72 -36.75 10.90
C SER A 806 -29.70 -37.05 12.41
N LEU A 807 -30.68 -36.53 13.17
CA LEU A 807 -30.89 -36.95 14.57
C LEU A 807 -31.39 -38.39 14.65
N GLU A 808 -32.33 -38.76 13.79
CA GLU A 808 -32.90 -40.12 13.74
C GLU A 808 -31.82 -41.16 13.36
N ARG A 809 -30.99 -40.89 12.35
CA ARG A 809 -29.84 -41.73 11.98
C ARG A 809 -28.88 -41.89 13.17
N MET A 810 -28.52 -40.80 13.85
CA MET A 810 -27.63 -40.79 15.01
C MET A 810 -28.19 -41.58 16.22
N ALA A 811 -29.51 -41.55 16.43
CA ALA A 811 -30.19 -42.28 17.50
C ALA A 811 -30.47 -43.76 17.16
N SER A 812 -30.45 -44.12 15.86
CA SER A 812 -30.73 -45.48 15.40
C SER A 812 -29.63 -46.47 15.75
N ARG A 813 -29.99 -47.76 15.88
CA ARG A 813 -29.05 -48.88 15.99
C ARG A 813 -28.87 -49.66 14.67
N HIS A 814 -29.35 -49.09 13.56
CA HIS A 814 -29.42 -49.76 12.26
C HIS A 814 -28.47 -49.14 11.21
N HIS A 815 -27.82 -48.03 11.53
CA HIS A 815 -26.78 -47.40 10.72
C HIS A 815 -25.45 -47.46 11.46
N ALA A 816 -24.34 -47.55 10.72
CA ALA A 816 -23.02 -47.41 11.31
C ALA A 816 -22.77 -45.96 11.74
N TRP A 817 -21.94 -45.73 12.77
CA TRP A 817 -21.69 -44.38 13.27
C TRP A 817 -20.63 -43.66 12.45
N ALA A 818 -21.00 -42.49 11.90
CA ALA A 818 -20.06 -41.56 11.28
C ALA A 818 -18.96 -41.14 12.28
N ARG A 819 -17.71 -41.49 11.99
CA ARG A 819 -16.56 -41.28 12.90
C ARG A 819 -15.33 -40.78 12.16
N ILE A 820 -14.41 -40.16 12.89
CA ILE A 820 -13.12 -39.72 12.33
C ILE A 820 -12.11 -40.87 12.41
N SER A 821 -11.21 -40.95 11.43
CA SER A 821 -10.15 -41.95 11.42
C SER A 821 -9.19 -41.74 12.60
N GLY A 822 -8.90 -42.82 13.32
CA GLY A 822 -8.04 -42.80 14.50
C GLY A 822 -8.63 -42.18 15.79
N ARG A 823 -9.85 -41.61 15.81
CA ARG A 823 -10.48 -41.12 17.05
C ARG A 823 -12.01 -41.20 17.06
N LEU A 824 -12.58 -41.37 18.25
CA LEU A 824 -14.01 -41.12 18.47
C LEU A 824 -14.32 -39.61 18.34
N PRO A 825 -15.57 -39.24 17.99
CA PRO A 825 -16.04 -37.87 18.10
C PRO A 825 -16.08 -37.42 19.58
N THR A 826 -15.84 -36.13 19.80
CA THR A 826 -15.56 -35.57 21.13
C THR A 826 -16.81 -35.35 21.97
N ASP A 827 -17.94 -35.06 21.30
CA ASP A 827 -19.26 -34.89 21.90
C ASP A 827 -20.38 -35.24 20.90
N ALA A 828 -21.63 -35.18 21.36
CA ALA A 828 -22.81 -35.43 20.53
C ALA A 828 -23.01 -34.38 19.41
N LEU A 829 -22.40 -33.19 19.52
CA LEU A 829 -22.47 -32.16 18.49
C LEU A 829 -21.53 -32.50 17.33
N GLU A 830 -20.32 -32.97 17.60
CA GLU A 830 -19.40 -33.49 16.58
C GLU A 830 -19.99 -34.75 15.91
N GLN A 831 -20.55 -35.69 16.68
CA GLN A 831 -21.25 -36.86 16.13
C GLN A 831 -22.38 -36.44 15.18
N LEU A 832 -23.25 -35.49 15.59
CA LEU A 832 -24.33 -35.02 14.72
C LEU A 832 -23.79 -34.29 13.49
N CYS A 833 -22.71 -33.50 13.61
CA CYS A 833 -22.11 -32.83 12.46
C CYS A 833 -21.57 -33.81 11.41
N LEU A 834 -20.96 -34.92 11.83
CA LEU A 834 -20.49 -36.00 10.94
C LEU A 834 -21.68 -36.73 10.31
N THR A 835 -22.63 -37.18 11.13
CA THR A 835 -23.84 -37.92 10.70
C THR A 835 -24.70 -37.10 9.74
N ASN A 836 -24.79 -35.78 9.96
CA ASN A 836 -25.51 -34.85 9.08
C ASN A 836 -24.90 -34.78 7.69
N VAL A 837 -23.55 -34.76 7.55
CA VAL A 837 -22.91 -34.77 6.24
C VAL A 837 -23.33 -35.99 5.43
N VAL A 838 -23.32 -37.18 6.02
CA VAL A 838 -23.70 -38.41 5.31
C VAL A 838 -25.19 -38.41 4.96
N GLN A 839 -26.06 -38.01 5.89
CA GLN A 839 -27.50 -37.91 5.62
C GLN A 839 -27.82 -36.93 4.47
N GLN A 840 -27.09 -35.81 4.36
CA GLN A 840 -27.27 -34.87 3.25
C GLN A 840 -26.72 -35.40 1.91
N LEU A 841 -25.75 -36.33 1.91
CA LEU A 841 -25.36 -37.05 0.69
C LEU A 841 -26.47 -38.00 0.22
N ASP A 842 -27.16 -38.66 1.15
CA ASP A 842 -28.33 -39.50 0.83
C ASP A 842 -29.51 -38.67 0.33
N HIS A 843 -29.73 -37.47 0.89
CA HIS A 843 -30.68 -36.51 0.32
C HIS A 843 -30.26 -36.07 -1.11
N LEU A 844 -28.97 -35.80 -1.37
CA LEU A 844 -28.48 -35.49 -2.73
C LEU A 844 -28.74 -36.63 -3.71
N ARG A 845 -28.57 -37.90 -3.31
CA ARG A 845 -28.86 -39.08 -4.14
C ARG A 845 -30.34 -39.20 -4.54
N ALA A 846 -31.26 -38.55 -3.83
CA ALA A 846 -32.68 -38.55 -4.17
C ALA A 846 -33.08 -37.52 -5.25
N HIS A 847 -32.28 -36.45 -5.47
CA HIS A 847 -32.58 -35.45 -6.49
C HIS A 847 -32.38 -36.03 -7.91
N GLU A 848 -33.40 -35.97 -8.76
CA GLU A 848 -33.43 -36.66 -10.07
C GLU A 848 -32.21 -36.35 -10.95
N SER A 849 -31.81 -35.06 -11.03
CA SER A 849 -30.65 -34.62 -11.81
C SER A 849 -29.34 -35.25 -11.33
N VAL A 850 -29.17 -35.37 -10.02
CA VAL A 850 -28.00 -36.00 -9.37
C VAL A 850 -28.05 -37.51 -9.55
N ALA A 851 -29.20 -38.14 -9.26
CA ALA A 851 -29.41 -39.58 -9.40
C ALA A 851 -29.11 -40.07 -10.82
N ARG A 852 -29.61 -39.34 -11.83
CA ARG A 852 -29.35 -39.62 -13.24
C ARG A 852 -27.85 -39.52 -13.57
N ARG A 853 -27.18 -38.42 -13.22
CA ARG A 853 -25.74 -38.26 -13.53
C ARG A 853 -24.82 -39.20 -12.72
N LEU A 854 -25.27 -39.69 -11.56
CA LEU A 854 -24.59 -40.76 -10.83
C LEU A 854 -24.72 -42.10 -11.56
N ALA A 855 -25.92 -42.45 -12.06
CA ALA A 855 -26.13 -43.66 -12.85
C ALA A 855 -25.40 -43.62 -14.20
N GLU A 856 -25.21 -42.44 -14.79
CA GLU A 856 -24.34 -42.21 -15.96
C GLU A 856 -22.83 -42.28 -15.62
N GLY A 857 -22.44 -42.28 -14.34
CA GLY A 857 -21.04 -42.18 -13.91
C GLY A 857 -20.39 -40.81 -14.18
N THR A 858 -21.18 -39.78 -14.52
CA THR A 858 -20.66 -38.46 -14.95
C THR A 858 -20.49 -37.45 -13.81
N ILE A 859 -20.83 -37.81 -12.56
CA ILE A 859 -20.69 -36.95 -11.37
C ILE A 859 -20.24 -37.76 -10.15
N ARG A 860 -19.48 -37.16 -9.23
CA ARG A 860 -19.08 -37.78 -7.95
C ARG A 860 -19.63 -37.02 -6.74
N LEU A 861 -19.91 -37.73 -5.64
CA LEU A 861 -20.33 -37.15 -4.36
C LEU A 861 -19.24 -37.33 -3.31
N HIS A 862 -18.85 -36.27 -2.61
CA HIS A 862 -17.86 -36.33 -1.54
C HIS A 862 -18.41 -35.78 -0.21
N GLY A 863 -18.29 -36.56 0.86
CA GLY A 863 -18.52 -36.09 2.22
C GLY A 863 -17.26 -35.42 2.77
N MET A 864 -17.40 -34.25 3.40
CA MET A 864 -16.28 -33.51 3.99
C MET A 864 -16.64 -33.00 5.38
N TYR A 865 -15.68 -33.07 6.30
CA TYR A 865 -15.78 -32.45 7.63
C TYR A 865 -14.56 -31.55 7.87
N PHE A 866 -14.79 -30.31 8.29
CA PHE A 866 -13.74 -29.34 8.58
C PHE A 866 -13.69 -29.01 10.08
N HIS A 867 -12.61 -29.45 10.75
CA HIS A 867 -12.41 -29.18 12.17
C HIS A 867 -11.78 -27.80 12.38
N VAL A 868 -12.64 -26.82 12.70
CA VAL A 868 -12.32 -25.38 12.71
C VAL A 868 -11.22 -25.03 13.73
N GLY A 869 -11.14 -25.75 14.85
CA GLY A 869 -10.15 -25.52 15.91
C GLY A 869 -8.72 -25.97 15.54
N GLU A 870 -8.60 -26.94 14.64
CA GLU A 870 -7.30 -27.50 14.18
C GLU A 870 -6.94 -27.03 12.76
N ALA A 871 -7.88 -26.37 12.06
CA ALA A 871 -7.82 -26.07 10.63
C ALA A 871 -7.63 -27.32 9.73
N GLN A 872 -8.07 -28.49 10.20
CA GLN A 872 -7.92 -29.78 9.51
C GLN A 872 -9.17 -30.14 8.70
N ALA A 873 -8.94 -30.65 7.48
CA ALA A 873 -9.97 -31.24 6.63
C ALA A 873 -9.97 -32.78 6.73
N TYR A 874 -11.15 -33.38 6.69
CA TYR A 874 -11.37 -34.80 6.60
C TYR A 874 -12.35 -35.11 5.45
N LEU A 875 -12.17 -36.24 4.77
CA LEU A 875 -13.02 -36.72 3.69
C LEU A 875 -13.60 -38.10 4.05
N LEU A 876 -14.88 -38.30 3.72
CA LEU A 876 -15.55 -39.60 3.84
C LEU A 876 -14.98 -40.55 2.78
N THR A 877 -14.45 -41.71 3.18
CA THR A 877 -13.84 -42.65 2.24
C THR A 877 -14.88 -43.38 1.39
N GLU A 878 -14.60 -43.52 0.08
CA GLU A 878 -15.49 -44.20 -0.86
C GLU A 878 -15.49 -45.73 -0.58
N GLY A 879 -16.67 -46.26 -0.27
CA GLY A 879 -16.88 -47.63 0.20
C GLY A 879 -18.00 -47.73 1.26
N ALA A 880 -18.04 -46.77 2.19
CA ALA A 880 -18.96 -46.78 3.35
C ALA A 880 -20.42 -46.33 3.06
N SER A 881 -20.86 -46.30 1.80
CA SER A 881 -22.26 -45.98 1.44
C SER A 881 -22.92 -47.02 0.52
N SER A 882 -22.39 -48.25 0.56
CA SER A 882 -22.85 -49.41 -0.23
C SER A 882 -23.80 -50.36 0.52
N GLY A 883 -24.20 -50.02 1.76
CA GLY A 883 -25.18 -50.79 2.55
C GLY A 883 -24.66 -52.08 3.19
N LEU A 884 -23.34 -52.29 3.20
CA LEU A 884 -22.66 -53.39 3.90
C LEU A 884 -21.94 -52.88 5.15
N GLU A 885 -21.73 -53.77 6.13
CA GLU A 885 -21.40 -53.46 7.53
C GLU A 885 -19.97 -52.91 7.75
N LEU A 886 -19.72 -51.68 7.30
CA LEU A 886 -18.47 -50.92 7.53
C LEU A 886 -18.79 -49.50 8.02
N ASP A 887 -17.97 -48.99 8.94
CA ASP A 887 -18.13 -47.65 9.52
C ASP A 887 -18.06 -46.53 8.47
N GLU A 888 -18.86 -45.47 8.68
CA GLU A 888 -18.80 -44.22 7.93
C GLU A 888 -17.55 -43.40 8.37
N VAL A 889 -16.37 -43.75 7.84
CA VAL A 889 -15.08 -43.17 8.25
C VAL A 889 -14.74 -41.88 7.50
N PHE A 890 -14.42 -40.83 8.25
CA PHE A 890 -13.82 -39.58 7.79
C PHE A 890 -12.30 -39.63 7.98
N ASP A 891 -11.58 -39.92 6.90
CA ASP A 891 -10.11 -39.97 6.88
C ASP A 891 -9.49 -38.57 6.74
N ARG A 892 -8.28 -38.42 7.27
CA ARG A 892 -7.55 -37.14 7.28
C ARG A 892 -7.02 -36.85 5.88
N VAL A 893 -7.20 -35.62 5.40
CA VAL A 893 -6.46 -35.12 4.23
C VAL A 893 -5.07 -34.68 4.70
N ASP A 894 -4.02 -35.40 4.30
CA ASP A 894 -2.64 -35.06 4.68
C ASP A 894 -1.98 -34.09 3.67
N PRO A 895 -0.95 -33.32 4.09
CA PRO A 895 -0.40 -32.23 3.27
C PRO A 895 0.33 -32.62 1.97
N GLY A 896 0.39 -33.92 1.66
CA GLY A 896 1.08 -34.47 0.48
C GLY A 896 0.16 -35.17 -0.54
N ASP A 897 -1.12 -35.36 -0.22
CA ASP A 897 -2.02 -36.18 -1.04
C ASP A 897 -2.51 -35.42 -2.29
N ALA A 898 -1.85 -35.68 -3.43
CA ALA A 898 -2.42 -35.40 -4.74
C ALA A 898 -3.39 -36.54 -5.12
N PRO A 899 -4.67 -36.27 -5.43
CA PRO A 899 -5.63 -37.33 -5.75
C PRO A 899 -5.26 -38.01 -7.07
N GLY A 900 -4.90 -39.31 -7.01
CA GLY A 900 -4.61 -40.10 -8.21
C GLY A 900 -3.81 -41.40 -8.03
N SER A 901 -3.28 -41.71 -6.84
CA SER A 901 -2.38 -42.87 -6.63
C SER A 901 -2.95 -44.05 -5.84
N GLY A 902 -4.25 -44.05 -5.48
CA GLY A 902 -4.84 -45.06 -4.59
C GLY A 902 -5.59 -46.22 -5.26
N GLU A 903 -5.98 -46.11 -6.53
CA GLU A 903 -7.10 -46.88 -7.09
C GLU A 903 -6.69 -47.92 -8.15
N LEU A 904 -5.52 -48.54 -7.98
CA LEU A 904 -4.99 -49.53 -8.95
C LEU A 904 -4.40 -50.81 -8.32
N GLU A 905 -4.47 -50.98 -6.99
CA GLU A 905 -3.78 -52.07 -6.27
C GLU A 905 -4.71 -52.85 -5.30
N ARG A 906 -6.03 -52.89 -5.58
CA ARG A 906 -7.03 -53.57 -4.71
C ARG A 906 -8.10 -54.43 -5.40
N THR A 907 -7.79 -54.99 -6.58
CA THR A 907 -8.53 -56.14 -7.14
C THR A 907 -7.53 -57.16 -7.68
N GLY A 908 -7.41 -58.33 -7.03
CA GLY A 908 -6.35 -59.29 -7.31
C GLY A 908 -6.46 -60.60 -6.52
N VAL A 909 -7.62 -61.26 -6.62
CA VAL A 909 -7.87 -62.67 -6.28
C VAL A 909 -8.60 -63.29 -7.47
#